data_AF-A0A512M7X6-F1
#
_entry.id   AF-A0A512M7X6-F1
#
_cell.length_a   1.000
_cell.length_b   1.000
_cell.length_c   1.000
_cell.angle_alpha   90.00
_cell.angle_beta   90.00
_cell.angle_gamma   90.00
#
_symmetry.space_group_name_H-M   'P 1'
#
loop_
_entity.id
_entity.type
_entity.pdbx_description
1 polymer ?
#
loop_
_entity_poly.entity_id
_entity_poly.type
_entity_poly.pdbx_seq_one_letter_code
_entity_poly.pdbx_strand_id
1 'polypeptide(L)'
;MKCLSTFRARLILSIFPIVAGVTTGVLLLSEWKFSATYQRLFEEQFEAQISAVTQAKNKRFEALSTVLDRMAQNKEVIKDMQDGDFYAAGGALRPLLESLAQERLQSEFAMLPVRLDARADHRSQSGPRLENPLTDDVGRRRDLFQRPGPPGNGPGGGGTSPFIELVNAKGDFVLNSKRSPGPGPRNLTPRPTETEAVSRKSTRIPWLGKGNFEDVLNGQQVGYLLVEAGERRGEQVREVFVTPVRDPETKQFLGAFAFGLPLPALADRVLYEQTRRSEFGEIMGGVYVEGKLVSSTVPDHVKPIVAAAVEQSMKRSDKDHREILMPIDGVQHRLIYRVLNPGSPFPQAAQVNFYSLAPLHGEIKDLRRSAIALGTLALAIALLWVTLASRGLSGPVRRLVDATQEIERGNYDVRVPVTKDEFGQVAHAFNDMAAGLALQEKYRSVLHTVADRTVADRLIENPGALRGELRQVTMLFCDIRGFTAITEKMPPHDVIELLNEHMTALTDVAYAHGGTVDKFVGDLIMVLFGAPEDTEDDTVRAVRCAQAMQLRRRELNASAKHPMETGIGLATGMVVAGCMGSDRRLNYTVLGHYVNLASRLCSIAQPGEIIADPATVQVLNGSITSHPLPVMQLKGFSEAVQPYRIT
;
A
#
# COMPACT_ATOMS: atom_id res chain seq x y z
N MET A 1 1.63 -13.58 22.35
CA MET A 1 0.53 -13.01 21.53
C MET A 1 0.00 -11.63 22.00
N LYS A 2 0.57 -10.96 23.03
CA LYS A 2 0.11 -9.62 23.49
C LYS A 2 0.54 -8.42 22.62
N CYS A 3 1.43 -8.61 21.62
CA CYS A 3 1.96 -7.50 20.81
C CYS A 3 1.01 -7.03 19.69
N LEU A 4 -0.01 -7.82 19.34
CA LEU A 4 -0.95 -7.57 18.23
C LEU A 4 -2.18 -6.73 18.61
N SER A 5 -2.39 -6.38 19.88
CA SER A 5 -3.58 -5.64 20.32
C SER A 5 -3.42 -4.12 20.33
N THR A 6 -2.22 -3.59 20.06
CA THR A 6 -2.02 -2.14 20.02
C THR A 6 -2.56 -1.57 18.71
N PHE A 7 -3.23 -0.42 18.78
CA PHE A 7 -3.72 0.33 17.62
C PHE A 7 -2.63 0.49 16.53
N ARG A 8 -1.37 0.67 16.97
CA ARG A 8 -0.16 0.69 16.13
C ARG A 8 0.00 -0.56 15.29
N ALA A 9 -0.08 -1.74 15.91
CA ALA A 9 0.10 -3.01 15.22
C ALA A 9 -0.97 -3.23 14.14
N ARG A 10 -2.23 -2.86 14.42
CA ARG A 10 -3.33 -2.97 13.45
C ARG A 10 -3.17 -2.01 12.26
N LEU A 11 -2.74 -0.77 12.51
CA LEU A 11 -2.52 0.22 11.45
C LEU A 11 -1.31 -0.14 10.56
N ILE A 12 -0.24 -0.69 11.14
CA ILE A 12 0.90 -1.19 10.36
C ILE A 12 0.50 -2.40 9.51
N LEU A 13 -0.29 -3.32 10.07
CA LEU A 13 -0.76 -4.50 9.33
C LEU A 13 -1.68 -4.15 8.16
N SER A 14 -2.42 -3.04 8.20
CA SER A 14 -3.30 -2.63 7.11
C SER A 14 -2.57 -1.89 5.99
N ILE A 15 -1.53 -1.12 6.29
CA ILE A 15 -0.80 -0.32 5.29
C ILE A 15 0.16 -1.18 4.46
N PHE A 16 0.82 -2.16 5.07
CA PHE A 16 1.76 -3.04 4.39
C PHE A 16 1.20 -3.72 3.12
N PRO A 17 0.04 -4.41 3.16
CA PRO A 17 -0.51 -5.05 1.96
C PRO A 17 -0.93 -4.05 0.88
N ILE A 18 -1.33 -2.82 1.25
CA ILE A 18 -1.67 -1.77 0.28
C ILE A 18 -0.41 -1.32 -0.47
N VAL A 19 0.67 -1.00 0.25
CA VAL A 19 1.93 -0.56 -0.36
C VAL A 19 2.54 -1.68 -1.20
N ALA A 20 2.54 -2.91 -0.70
CA ALA A 20 3.03 -4.07 -1.44
C ALA A 20 2.18 -4.34 -2.70
N GLY A 21 0.85 -4.23 -2.60
CA GLY A 21 -0.07 -4.42 -3.71
C GLY A 21 0.11 -3.36 -4.80
N VAL A 22 0.18 -2.08 -4.43
CA VAL A 22 0.41 -0.99 -5.39
C VAL A 22 1.77 -1.13 -6.07
N THR A 23 2.83 -1.43 -5.31
CA THR A 23 4.19 -1.59 -5.86
C THR A 23 4.23 -2.75 -6.85
N THR A 24 3.61 -3.88 -6.50
CA THR A 24 3.55 -5.07 -7.37
C THR A 24 2.71 -4.80 -8.62
N GLY A 25 1.58 -4.12 -8.47
CA GLY A 25 0.71 -3.75 -9.60
C GLY A 25 1.40 -2.82 -10.58
N VAL A 26 2.09 -1.78 -10.09
CA VAL A 26 2.87 -0.84 -10.93
C VAL A 26 4.00 -1.56 -11.66
N LEU A 27 4.71 -2.46 -10.98
CA LEU A 27 5.75 -3.30 -11.60
C LEU A 27 5.20 -4.13 -12.76
N LEU A 28 4.12 -4.88 -12.53
CA LEU A 28 3.50 -5.74 -13.55
C LEU A 28 2.96 -4.93 -14.74
N LEU A 29 2.29 -3.80 -14.48
CA LEU A 29 1.79 -2.91 -15.52
C LEU A 29 2.92 -2.30 -16.35
N SER A 30 4.01 -1.91 -15.70
CA SER A 30 5.16 -1.33 -16.38
C SER A 30 5.90 -2.38 -17.21
N GLU A 31 6.14 -3.58 -16.68
CA GLU A 31 6.73 -4.69 -17.45
C GLU A 31 5.86 -5.04 -18.67
N TRP A 32 4.55 -5.17 -18.49
CA TRP A 32 3.63 -5.47 -19.57
C TRP A 32 3.62 -4.39 -20.66
N LYS A 33 3.47 -3.11 -20.26
CA LYS A 33 3.45 -1.98 -21.20
C LYS A 33 4.79 -1.81 -21.91
N PHE A 34 5.90 -2.00 -21.20
CA PHE A 34 7.23 -1.88 -21.77
C PHE A 34 7.48 -2.99 -22.79
N SER A 35 7.21 -4.24 -22.43
CA SER A 35 7.34 -5.38 -23.34
C SER A 35 6.46 -5.24 -24.58
N ALA A 36 5.20 -4.81 -24.42
CA ALA A 36 4.28 -4.63 -25.53
C ALA A 36 4.70 -3.48 -26.47
N THR A 37 5.21 -2.38 -25.92
CA THR A 37 5.65 -1.21 -26.69
C THR A 37 6.93 -1.52 -27.46
N TYR A 38 7.90 -2.15 -26.79
CA TYR A 38 9.15 -2.57 -27.39
C TYR A 38 8.91 -3.57 -28.52
N GLN A 39 8.01 -4.54 -28.31
CA GLN A 39 7.64 -5.51 -29.33
C GLN A 39 6.99 -4.85 -30.56
N ARG A 40 6.06 -3.91 -30.37
CA ARG A 40 5.41 -3.20 -31.49
C ARG A 40 6.38 -2.35 -32.30
N LEU A 41 7.22 -1.55 -31.62
CA LEU A 41 8.25 -0.73 -32.29
C LEU A 41 9.16 -1.59 -33.16
N PHE A 42 9.56 -2.74 -32.64
CA PHE A 42 10.41 -3.68 -33.36
C PHE A 42 9.68 -4.28 -34.57
N GLU A 43 8.47 -4.81 -34.38
CA GLU A 43 7.65 -5.38 -35.47
C GLU A 43 7.36 -4.34 -36.57
N GLU A 44 7.00 -3.11 -36.22
CA GLU A 44 6.69 -2.04 -37.18
C GLU A 44 7.90 -1.60 -38.00
N GLN A 45 9.05 -1.36 -37.36
CA GLN A 45 10.28 -1.00 -38.07
C GLN A 45 10.74 -2.14 -38.98
N PHE A 46 10.60 -3.38 -38.52
CA PHE A 46 11.02 -4.57 -39.23
C PHE A 46 10.16 -4.86 -40.47
N GLU A 47 8.84 -4.83 -40.32
CA GLU A 47 7.91 -5.01 -41.45
C GLU A 47 8.08 -3.91 -42.50
N ALA A 48 8.28 -2.66 -42.08
CA ALA A 48 8.55 -1.56 -43.00
C ALA A 48 9.81 -1.80 -43.84
N GLN A 49 10.90 -2.27 -43.21
CA GLN A 49 12.18 -2.52 -43.89
C GLN A 49 12.14 -3.79 -44.76
N ILE A 50 11.53 -4.88 -44.30
CA ILE A 50 11.35 -6.09 -45.11
C ILE A 50 10.47 -5.82 -46.32
N SER A 51 9.38 -5.08 -46.13
CA SER A 51 8.46 -4.71 -47.22
C SER A 51 9.20 -3.92 -48.30
N ALA A 52 10.06 -2.96 -47.91
CA ALA A 52 10.87 -2.19 -48.84
C ALA A 52 11.84 -3.07 -49.66
N VAL A 53 12.56 -3.99 -49.00
CA VAL A 53 13.46 -4.94 -49.68
C VAL A 53 12.69 -5.87 -50.62
N THR A 54 11.53 -6.37 -50.18
CA THR A 54 10.68 -7.26 -50.99
C THR A 54 10.10 -6.52 -52.19
N GLN A 55 9.65 -5.28 -52.02
CA GLN A 55 9.13 -4.45 -53.11
C GLN A 55 10.22 -4.12 -54.14
N ALA A 56 11.43 -3.79 -53.68
CA ALA A 56 12.58 -3.60 -54.57
C ALA A 56 12.90 -4.88 -55.34
N LYS A 57 12.84 -6.03 -54.68
CA LYS A 57 13.06 -7.34 -55.31
C LYS A 57 12.02 -7.67 -56.38
N ASN A 58 10.73 -7.50 -56.08
CA ASN A 58 9.66 -7.79 -57.03
C ASN A 58 9.73 -6.87 -58.26
N LYS A 59 10.03 -5.57 -58.05
CA LYS A 59 10.29 -4.64 -59.15
C LYS A 59 11.47 -5.08 -60.02
N ARG A 60 12.56 -5.55 -59.40
CA ARG A 60 13.72 -6.10 -60.12
C ARG A 60 13.34 -7.35 -60.92
N PHE A 61 12.58 -8.25 -60.32
CA PHE A 61 12.09 -9.47 -60.97
C PHE A 61 11.28 -9.15 -62.23
N GLU A 62 10.26 -8.29 -62.12
CA GLU A 62 9.43 -7.90 -63.27
C GLU A 62 10.25 -7.25 -64.39
N ALA A 63 11.19 -6.36 -64.01
CA ALA A 63 12.02 -5.64 -64.96
C ALA A 63 13.02 -6.55 -65.72
N LEU A 64 13.58 -7.57 -65.05
CA LEU A 64 14.51 -8.52 -65.68
C LEU A 64 13.78 -9.63 -66.43
N SER A 65 12.67 -10.12 -65.88
CA SER A 65 11.88 -11.22 -66.46
C SER A 65 11.52 -10.95 -67.92
N THR A 66 10.98 -9.76 -68.20
CA THR A 66 10.55 -9.36 -69.55
C THR A 66 11.73 -9.25 -70.54
N VAL A 67 12.93 -8.91 -70.06
CA VAL A 67 14.13 -8.80 -70.91
C VAL A 67 14.70 -10.17 -71.20
N LEU A 68 14.78 -11.04 -70.20
CA LEU A 68 15.29 -12.40 -70.34
C LEU A 68 14.35 -13.25 -71.23
N ASP A 69 13.04 -13.09 -71.11
CA ASP A 69 12.07 -13.76 -72.00
C ASP A 69 12.25 -13.33 -73.46
N ARG A 70 12.53 -12.04 -73.72
CA ARG A 70 12.86 -11.56 -75.07
C ARG A 70 14.16 -12.16 -75.60
N MET A 71 15.17 -12.32 -74.74
CA MET A 71 16.42 -12.97 -75.12
C MET A 71 16.23 -14.47 -75.41
N ALA A 72 15.32 -15.15 -74.70
CA ALA A 72 14.95 -16.55 -74.97
C ALA A 72 14.27 -16.73 -76.34
N GLN A 73 13.67 -15.68 -76.88
CA GLN A 73 13.02 -15.66 -78.19
C GLN A 73 13.96 -15.24 -79.33
N ASN A 74 15.26 -15.05 -79.06
CA ASN A 74 16.23 -14.72 -80.09
C ASN A 74 16.37 -15.89 -81.08
N LYS A 75 16.14 -15.60 -82.37
CA LYS A 75 16.17 -16.58 -83.46
C LYS A 75 17.50 -17.32 -83.58
N GLU A 76 18.63 -16.64 -83.33
CA GLU A 76 19.96 -17.27 -83.39
C GLU A 76 20.14 -18.26 -82.23
N VAL A 77 19.76 -17.88 -81.02
CA VAL A 77 19.83 -18.74 -79.83
C VAL A 77 18.93 -19.98 -79.97
N ILE A 78 17.71 -19.80 -80.48
CA ILE A 78 16.77 -20.91 -80.71
C ILE A 78 17.34 -21.89 -81.75
N LYS A 79 17.84 -21.37 -82.87
CA LYS A 79 18.42 -22.18 -83.94
C LYS A 79 19.62 -22.99 -83.45
N ASP A 80 20.56 -22.35 -82.76
CA ASP A 80 21.75 -23.03 -82.24
C ASP A 80 21.40 -24.09 -81.18
N MET A 81 20.37 -23.85 -80.35
CA MET A 81 19.87 -24.83 -79.39
C MET A 81 19.11 -26.00 -80.05
N GLN A 82 18.38 -25.76 -81.16
CA GLN A 82 17.76 -26.82 -81.97
C GLN A 82 18.81 -27.72 -82.62
N ASP A 83 19.90 -27.13 -83.11
CA ASP A 83 21.03 -27.83 -83.73
C ASP A 83 21.92 -28.55 -82.69
N GLY A 84 21.64 -28.37 -81.39
CA GLY A 84 22.40 -28.95 -80.28
C GLY A 84 23.76 -28.28 -80.03
N ASP A 85 24.04 -27.15 -80.69
CA ASP A 85 25.25 -26.35 -80.51
C ASP A 85 25.06 -25.34 -79.37
N PHE A 86 25.07 -25.84 -78.14
CA PHE A 86 25.00 -25.03 -76.93
C PHE A 86 26.20 -24.08 -76.78
N TYR A 87 27.31 -24.30 -77.49
CA TYR A 87 28.47 -23.41 -77.45
C TYR A 87 28.23 -22.16 -78.31
N ALA A 88 27.70 -22.32 -79.52
CA ALA A 88 27.27 -21.22 -80.37
C ALA A 88 26.14 -20.40 -79.73
N ALA A 89 25.12 -21.08 -79.19
CA ALA A 89 24.03 -20.44 -78.44
C ALA A 89 24.56 -19.62 -77.25
N GLY A 90 25.54 -20.17 -76.52
CA GLY A 90 26.19 -19.48 -75.41
C GLY A 90 27.01 -18.27 -75.86
N GLY A 91 27.68 -18.36 -77.01
CA GLY A 91 28.43 -17.27 -77.63
C GLY A 91 27.55 -16.10 -78.05
N ALA A 92 26.33 -16.37 -78.56
CA ALA A 92 25.36 -15.34 -78.91
C ALA A 92 24.72 -14.68 -77.67
N LEU A 93 24.43 -15.46 -76.63
CA LEU A 93 23.68 -15.01 -75.46
C LEU A 93 24.56 -14.35 -74.38
N ARG A 94 25.78 -14.83 -74.16
CA ARG A 94 26.66 -14.36 -73.08
C ARG A 94 26.97 -12.85 -73.13
N PRO A 95 27.35 -12.25 -74.28
CA PRO A 95 27.63 -10.81 -74.34
C PRO A 95 26.42 -9.95 -73.96
N LEU A 96 25.21 -10.38 -74.34
CA LEU A 96 23.95 -9.70 -74.02
C LEU A 96 23.61 -9.78 -72.53
N LEU A 97 23.85 -10.93 -71.91
CA LEU A 97 23.65 -11.13 -70.48
C LEU A 97 24.72 -10.41 -69.64
N GLU A 98 25.96 -10.36 -70.11
CA GLU A 98 27.04 -9.59 -69.48
C GLU A 98 26.77 -8.08 -69.54
N SER A 99 26.31 -7.56 -70.69
CA SER A 99 25.94 -6.15 -70.80
C SER A 99 24.75 -5.81 -69.91
N LEU A 100 23.73 -6.68 -69.87
CA LEU A 100 22.57 -6.53 -69.00
C LEU A 100 22.98 -6.52 -67.52
N ALA A 101 23.88 -7.42 -67.12
CA ALA A 101 24.41 -7.45 -65.76
C ALA A 101 25.14 -6.14 -65.44
N GLN A 102 25.97 -5.64 -66.34
CA GLN A 102 26.76 -4.42 -66.11
C GLN A 102 25.88 -3.16 -66.01
N GLU A 103 24.87 -3.03 -66.87
CA GLU A 103 23.90 -1.92 -66.83
C GLU A 103 23.07 -1.94 -65.52
N ARG A 104 22.65 -3.13 -65.08
CA ARG A 104 21.83 -3.30 -63.88
C ARG A 104 22.63 -3.19 -62.59
N LEU A 105 23.85 -3.71 -62.57
CA LEU A 105 24.81 -3.54 -61.47
C LEU A 105 25.14 -2.06 -61.23
N GLN A 106 25.11 -1.22 -62.27
CA GLN A 106 25.34 0.22 -62.14
C GLN A 106 24.08 1.01 -61.75
N SER A 107 22.91 0.67 -62.29
CA SER A 107 21.68 1.44 -62.04
C SER A 107 20.97 1.10 -60.73
N GLU A 108 20.96 -0.17 -60.31
CA GLU A 108 20.24 -0.60 -59.10
C GLU A 108 21.09 -0.53 -57.82
N PHE A 109 22.43 -0.42 -57.94
CA PHE A 109 23.35 -0.40 -56.80
C PHE A 109 24.09 0.93 -56.59
N ALA A 110 23.88 1.93 -57.45
CA ALA A 110 24.51 3.26 -57.29
C ALA A 110 23.85 4.15 -56.22
N MET A 111 22.73 3.76 -55.60
CA MET A 111 22.05 4.62 -54.61
C MET A 111 21.45 3.83 -53.44
N LEU A 112 22.28 3.59 -52.42
CA LEU A 112 21.81 3.69 -51.03
C LEU A 112 22.65 4.81 -50.40
N PRO A 113 22.09 6.01 -50.17
CA PRO A 113 22.85 7.07 -49.52
C PRO A 113 23.24 6.62 -48.11
N VAL A 114 24.53 6.40 -47.90
CA VAL A 114 25.12 6.33 -46.56
C VAL A 114 25.09 7.75 -46.01
N ARG A 115 23.96 8.17 -45.44
CA ARG A 115 23.92 9.35 -44.58
C ARG A 115 24.49 8.95 -43.22
N LEU A 116 25.80 9.05 -43.10
CA LEU A 116 26.53 9.04 -41.83
C LEU A 116 26.39 10.42 -41.16
N ASP A 117 25.17 10.89 -40.93
CA ASP A 117 24.93 12.10 -40.15
C ASP A 117 24.65 11.72 -38.70
N ALA A 118 25.72 11.34 -38.00
CA ALA A 118 25.74 11.34 -36.54
C ALA A 118 25.90 12.79 -36.04
N ARG A 119 24.95 13.67 -36.38
CA ARG A 119 24.79 15.04 -35.87
C ARG A 119 23.54 15.68 -36.44
N ALA A 120 22.39 15.47 -35.80
CA ALA A 120 21.26 16.40 -35.82
C ALA A 120 20.29 16.15 -34.65
N ASP A 121 20.21 17.17 -33.79
CA ASP A 121 19.06 17.63 -33.01
C ASP A 121 18.36 16.71 -32.00
N HIS A 122 18.96 16.65 -30.81
CA HIS A 122 18.17 16.76 -29.60
C HIS A 122 17.55 18.17 -29.49
N ARG A 123 16.43 18.41 -30.15
CA ARG A 123 15.48 19.45 -29.75
C ARG A 123 14.05 18.92 -29.78
N SER A 124 13.44 18.96 -28.59
CA SER A 124 12.01 18.87 -28.27
C SER A 124 11.23 17.61 -28.68
N GLN A 125 11.15 16.65 -27.76
CA GLN A 125 9.88 16.29 -27.12
C GLN A 125 10.17 15.87 -25.67
N SER A 126 9.59 16.60 -24.74
CA SER A 126 9.74 16.49 -23.29
C SER A 126 8.99 15.27 -22.74
N GLY A 127 9.74 14.23 -22.37
CA GLY A 127 9.39 13.25 -21.34
C GLY A 127 10.31 13.45 -20.12
N PRO A 128 9.90 13.05 -18.90
CA PRO A 128 10.56 13.52 -17.69
C PRO A 128 11.99 12.98 -17.60
N ARG A 129 12.96 13.89 -17.67
CA ARG A 129 14.34 13.64 -17.23
C ARG A 129 14.32 13.44 -15.73
N LEU A 130 14.63 12.23 -15.28
CA LEU A 130 15.11 12.00 -13.92
C LEU A 130 16.58 12.43 -13.91
N GLU A 131 16.85 13.58 -13.30
CA GLU A 131 18.19 13.94 -12.85
C GLU A 131 18.64 12.90 -11.82
N ASN A 132 19.79 12.28 -12.07
CA ASN A 132 20.43 11.39 -11.13
C ASN A 132 21.63 12.14 -10.52
N PRO A 133 21.53 12.66 -9.28
CA PRO A 133 22.70 13.10 -8.55
C PRO A 133 23.35 11.88 -7.90
N LEU A 134 24.69 11.80 -7.98
CA LEU A 134 25.57 10.79 -7.38
C LEU A 134 25.78 9.52 -8.21
N THR A 135 26.91 9.47 -8.92
CA THR A 135 28.01 8.51 -8.66
C THR A 135 29.13 8.78 -9.65
N ASP A 136 30.06 9.64 -9.23
CA ASP A 136 31.47 9.36 -9.49
C ASP A 136 31.85 8.06 -8.78
N ASP A 137 32.77 7.32 -9.37
CA ASP A 137 33.40 6.10 -8.89
C ASP A 137 32.66 4.78 -9.22
N VAL A 138 33.09 4.11 -10.30
CA VAL A 138 33.83 2.84 -10.23
C VAL A 138 34.46 2.59 -11.60
N GLY A 139 35.75 2.86 -11.68
CA GLY A 139 36.62 2.27 -12.68
C GLY A 139 36.82 0.77 -12.44
N ARG A 140 37.21 0.08 -13.52
CA ARG A 140 37.65 -1.34 -13.59
C ARG A 140 36.55 -2.40 -13.56
N ARG A 141 36.18 -2.85 -14.76
CA ARG A 141 36.41 -4.23 -15.23
C ARG A 141 36.30 -4.26 -16.75
N ARG A 142 37.45 -3.99 -17.39
CA ARG A 142 37.77 -4.56 -18.70
C ARG A 142 38.24 -6.00 -18.48
N ASP A 143 38.12 -6.77 -19.55
CA ASP A 143 38.73 -8.08 -19.82
C ASP A 143 37.80 -9.28 -19.60
N LEU A 144 37.19 -9.73 -20.70
CA LEU A 144 37.20 -11.12 -21.20
C LEU A 144 36.31 -11.25 -22.45
N PHE A 145 36.62 -10.50 -23.51
CA PHE A 145 36.25 -10.90 -24.87
C PHE A 145 37.42 -10.52 -25.78
N GLN A 146 38.06 -11.53 -26.37
CA GLN A 146 39.12 -11.35 -27.35
C GLN A 146 38.58 -10.47 -28.48
N ARG A 147 39.26 -9.34 -28.72
CA ARG A 147 39.03 -8.51 -29.90
C ARG A 147 39.37 -9.34 -31.15
N PRO A 148 38.47 -9.52 -32.12
CA PRO A 148 38.92 -9.80 -33.48
C PRO A 148 39.69 -8.57 -33.96
N GLY A 149 40.87 -8.78 -34.54
CA GLY A 149 41.63 -7.69 -35.18
C GLY A 149 40.79 -6.98 -36.25
N PRO A 150 41.10 -5.71 -36.58
CA PRO A 150 40.37 -5.01 -37.64
C PRO A 150 40.52 -5.80 -38.96
N PRO A 151 39.42 -6.10 -39.69
CA PRO A 151 39.55 -6.62 -41.04
C PRO A 151 40.20 -5.54 -41.91
N GLY A 152 41.16 -5.97 -42.73
CA GLY A 152 42.03 -5.11 -43.53
C GLY A 152 41.29 -4.15 -44.47
N ASN A 153 42.01 -3.08 -44.80
CA ASN A 153 41.61 -1.97 -45.67
C ASN A 153 40.88 -2.36 -46.97
N GLY A 154 39.82 -1.59 -47.27
CA GLY A 154 39.23 -1.44 -48.61
C GLY A 154 37.89 -2.17 -48.83
N PRO A 155 36.97 -1.63 -49.66
CA PRO A 155 35.82 -2.38 -50.13
C PRO A 155 36.35 -3.51 -51.01
N GLY A 156 36.57 -4.69 -50.41
CA GLY A 156 36.91 -5.90 -51.14
C GLY A 156 35.81 -6.16 -52.16
N GLY A 157 36.14 -6.02 -53.45
CA GLY A 157 35.25 -6.39 -54.54
C GLY A 157 34.74 -7.80 -54.29
N GLY A 158 33.43 -7.99 -54.16
CA GLY A 158 32.82 -9.29 -54.44
C GLY A 158 32.81 -9.46 -55.96
N GLY A 159 32.99 -10.67 -56.47
CA GLY A 159 33.00 -10.92 -57.91
C GLY A 159 31.70 -10.40 -58.55
N THR A 160 31.80 -9.30 -59.27
CA THR A 160 30.66 -8.61 -59.93
C THR A 160 30.21 -9.35 -61.18
N SER A 161 30.97 -10.34 -61.64
CA SER A 161 30.63 -11.13 -62.82
C SER A 161 29.30 -11.87 -62.61
N PRO A 162 28.34 -11.77 -63.55
CA PRO A 162 27.11 -12.55 -63.49
C PRO A 162 27.40 -14.05 -63.62
N PHE A 163 26.51 -14.86 -63.09
CA PHE A 163 26.49 -16.30 -63.31
C PHE A 163 25.70 -16.55 -64.59
N ILE A 164 26.32 -17.12 -65.61
CA ILE A 164 25.68 -17.38 -66.91
C ILE A 164 25.96 -18.82 -67.31
N GLU A 165 24.89 -19.60 -67.44
CA GLU A 165 24.97 -21.01 -67.79
C GLU A 165 23.85 -21.40 -68.75
N LEU A 166 24.13 -22.39 -69.62
CA LEU A 166 23.12 -23.02 -70.46
C LEU A 166 22.81 -24.41 -69.92
N VAL A 167 21.54 -24.76 -69.94
CA VAL A 167 20.99 -26.02 -69.44
C VAL A 167 20.31 -26.73 -70.61
N ASN A 168 20.69 -27.97 -70.88
CA ASN A 168 20.00 -28.77 -71.91
C ASN A 168 18.61 -29.21 -71.43
N ALA A 169 17.83 -29.82 -72.33
CA ALA A 169 16.52 -30.39 -72.01
C ALA A 169 16.53 -31.46 -70.89
N LYS A 170 17.69 -32.04 -70.54
CA LYS A 170 17.85 -33.05 -69.46
C LYS A 170 18.17 -32.42 -68.10
N GLY A 171 18.34 -31.09 -68.04
CA GLY A 171 18.73 -30.37 -66.83
C GLY A 171 20.22 -30.39 -66.53
N ASP A 172 21.06 -30.79 -67.48
CA ASP A 172 22.51 -30.73 -67.36
C ASP A 172 23.03 -29.38 -67.84
N PHE A 173 23.95 -28.82 -67.09
CA PHE A 173 24.61 -27.59 -67.50
C PHE A 173 25.69 -27.89 -68.55
N VAL A 174 25.59 -27.27 -69.72
CA VAL A 174 26.36 -27.64 -70.92
C VAL A 174 27.53 -26.69 -71.18
N LEU A 175 27.51 -25.48 -70.62
CA LEU A 175 28.67 -24.62 -70.56
C LEU A 175 29.57 -25.12 -69.41
N ASN A 176 30.81 -25.49 -69.72
CA ASN A 176 31.81 -25.81 -68.70
C ASN A 176 33.07 -24.98 -68.95
N SER A 177 33.50 -24.27 -67.91
CA SER A 177 34.62 -23.33 -67.86
C SER A 177 36.01 -23.99 -67.93
N LYS A 178 36.14 -25.15 -68.58
CA LYS A 178 37.43 -25.83 -68.77
C LYS A 178 37.77 -25.96 -70.25
N ARG A 179 38.56 -25.02 -70.76
CA ARG A 179 39.60 -25.32 -71.76
C ARG A 179 40.97 -25.20 -71.08
N SER A 180 41.64 -26.35 -70.95
CA SER A 180 43.09 -26.44 -70.74
C SER A 180 43.84 -25.61 -71.79
N PRO A 181 44.99 -25.01 -71.46
CA PRO A 181 45.80 -24.31 -72.45
C PRO A 181 46.43 -25.34 -73.40
N GLY A 182 46.14 -25.24 -74.70
CA GLY A 182 46.94 -25.90 -75.72
C GLY A 182 48.37 -25.34 -75.73
N PRO A 183 49.38 -26.12 -76.13
CA PRO A 183 50.77 -25.69 -76.09
C PRO A 183 51.01 -24.67 -77.20
N GLY A 184 51.13 -23.41 -76.84
CA GLY A 184 51.48 -22.29 -77.74
C GLY A 184 52.36 -21.29 -76.99
N PRO A 185 53.33 -20.65 -77.68
CA PRO A 185 54.55 -20.16 -77.05
C PRO A 185 54.30 -18.97 -76.10
N ARG A 186 55.03 -19.00 -74.98
CA ARG A 186 55.12 -17.90 -74.01
C ARG A 186 55.61 -16.63 -74.70
N ASN A 187 54.73 -15.64 -74.84
CA ASN A 187 55.13 -14.25 -75.05
C ASN A 187 54.51 -13.36 -73.98
N LEU A 188 55.38 -12.57 -73.35
CA LEU A 188 55.14 -11.66 -72.24
C LEU A 188 54.44 -10.39 -72.73
N THR A 189 53.13 -10.31 -72.49
CA THR A 189 52.37 -9.06 -72.38
C THR A 189 51.25 -9.27 -71.35
N PRO A 190 50.97 -8.34 -70.44
CA PRO A 190 49.95 -8.53 -69.42
C PRO A 190 48.57 -8.63 -70.08
N ARG A 191 47.87 -9.76 -69.87
CA ARG A 191 46.48 -9.96 -70.31
C ARG A 191 45.54 -9.01 -69.56
N PRO A 192 44.45 -8.53 -70.18
CA PRO A 192 43.35 -7.93 -69.44
C PRO A 192 42.77 -9.01 -68.52
N THR A 193 42.70 -8.67 -67.23
CA THR A 193 41.94 -9.31 -66.13
C THR A 193 41.30 -10.67 -66.48
N GLU A 194 41.88 -11.75 -65.97
CA GLU A 194 41.18 -13.02 -65.81
C GLU A 194 39.89 -12.75 -65.04
N THR A 195 38.75 -12.81 -65.74
CA THR A 195 37.43 -12.77 -65.13
C THR A 195 37.39 -13.91 -64.12
N GLU A 196 37.33 -13.58 -62.83
CA GLU A 196 37.27 -14.56 -61.74
C GLU A 196 36.14 -15.56 -62.04
N ALA A 197 36.51 -16.77 -62.44
CA ALA A 197 35.55 -17.76 -62.88
C ALA A 197 34.72 -18.21 -61.68
N VAL A 198 33.45 -17.82 -61.69
CA VAL A 198 32.44 -18.30 -60.78
C VAL A 198 32.28 -19.82 -61.01
N SER A 199 32.62 -20.64 -60.02
CA SER A 199 32.67 -22.09 -60.16
C SER A 199 31.55 -22.77 -59.37
N ARG A 200 30.96 -23.82 -59.95
CA ARG A 200 29.91 -24.64 -59.31
C ARG A 200 30.47 -25.98 -58.85
N LYS A 201 29.90 -26.52 -57.77
CA LYS A 201 30.28 -27.86 -57.24
C LYS A 201 29.70 -29.04 -58.05
N SER A 202 28.60 -28.84 -58.78
CA SER A 202 27.86 -29.92 -59.46
C SER A 202 27.75 -29.70 -60.97
N THR A 203 27.82 -30.78 -61.76
CA THR A 203 27.61 -30.76 -63.23
C THR A 203 26.14 -30.75 -63.65
N ARG A 204 25.24 -31.11 -62.73
CA ARG A 204 23.78 -31.11 -62.91
C ARG A 204 23.12 -30.26 -61.85
N ILE A 205 21.91 -29.76 -62.11
CA ILE A 205 21.07 -29.10 -61.11
C ILE A 205 20.84 -30.06 -59.92
N PRO A 206 21.46 -29.85 -58.74
CA PRO A 206 21.50 -30.82 -57.64
C PRO A 206 20.13 -31.31 -57.14
N TRP A 207 19.12 -30.44 -57.15
CA TRP A 207 17.77 -30.72 -56.64
C TRP A 207 16.81 -31.30 -57.69
N LEU A 208 17.20 -31.37 -58.96
CA LEU A 208 16.32 -31.90 -60.02
C LEU A 208 16.20 -33.45 -59.95
N GLY A 209 17.13 -34.13 -59.26
CA GLY A 209 17.06 -35.57 -59.02
C GLY A 209 16.92 -36.39 -60.32
N LYS A 210 15.90 -37.25 -60.40
CA LYS A 210 15.53 -38.02 -61.61
C LYS A 210 14.35 -37.43 -62.40
N GLY A 211 13.83 -36.27 -61.99
CA GLY A 211 12.68 -35.63 -62.63
C GLY A 211 12.99 -35.12 -64.04
N ASN A 212 11.95 -34.93 -64.86
CA ASN A 212 12.06 -34.28 -66.15
C ASN A 212 12.20 -32.77 -65.94
N PHE A 213 13.21 -32.14 -66.54
CA PHE A 213 13.48 -30.71 -66.36
C PHE A 213 12.34 -29.85 -66.89
N GLU A 214 11.71 -30.29 -67.97
CA GLU A 214 10.58 -29.61 -68.60
C GLU A 214 9.37 -29.49 -67.67
N ASP A 215 9.02 -30.57 -66.95
CA ASP A 215 7.86 -30.61 -66.06
C ASP A 215 8.02 -29.65 -64.86
N VAL A 216 9.27 -29.39 -64.48
CA VAL A 216 9.65 -28.51 -63.36
C VAL A 216 9.71 -27.04 -63.82
N LEU A 217 9.98 -26.77 -65.10
CA LEU A 217 10.17 -25.43 -65.65
C LEU A 217 9.11 -25.07 -66.70
N ASN A 218 7.86 -24.94 -66.24
CA ASN A 218 6.72 -24.54 -67.08
C ASN A 218 6.77 -23.08 -67.56
N GLY A 219 7.62 -22.25 -66.96
CA GLY A 219 7.83 -20.84 -67.30
C GLY A 219 9.13 -20.35 -66.68
N GLN A 220 9.45 -19.07 -66.82
CA GLN A 220 10.60 -18.49 -66.14
C GLN A 220 10.43 -18.61 -64.62
N GLN A 221 11.49 -19.05 -63.93
CA GLN A 221 11.51 -19.23 -62.48
C GLN A 221 12.73 -18.54 -61.86
N VAL A 222 12.61 -18.15 -60.60
CA VAL A 222 13.71 -17.59 -59.81
C VAL A 222 14.08 -18.56 -58.71
N GLY A 223 15.35 -18.96 -58.71
CA GLY A 223 15.97 -19.73 -57.64
C GLY A 223 17.09 -18.94 -56.98
N TYR A 224 17.63 -19.51 -55.91
CA TYR A 224 18.81 -18.98 -55.23
C TYR A 224 19.83 -20.08 -55.11
N LEU A 225 21.05 -19.81 -55.57
CA LEU A 225 22.14 -20.79 -55.61
C LEU A 225 23.33 -20.34 -54.79
N LEU A 226 23.96 -21.33 -54.14
CA LEU A 226 25.27 -21.17 -53.54
C LEU A 226 26.33 -21.34 -54.62
N VAL A 227 27.19 -20.33 -54.77
CA VAL A 227 28.27 -20.36 -55.74
C VAL A 227 29.59 -19.94 -55.10
N GLU A 228 30.69 -20.59 -55.50
CA GLU A 228 32.03 -20.29 -54.99
C GLU A 228 32.70 -19.25 -55.89
N ALA A 229 33.01 -18.09 -55.32
CA ALA A 229 33.68 -16.99 -56.01
C ALA A 229 35.21 -17.07 -55.78
N GLY A 230 35.88 -18.01 -56.45
CA GLY A 230 37.34 -18.18 -56.38
C GLY A 230 37.89 -18.59 -55.00
N GLU A 231 39.18 -18.94 -54.94
CA GLU A 231 39.83 -19.51 -53.73
C GLU A 231 39.83 -18.59 -52.49
N ARG A 232 39.52 -17.29 -52.65
CA ARG A 232 39.64 -16.27 -51.59
C ARG A 232 38.33 -15.62 -51.10
N ARG A 233 37.17 -15.79 -51.77
CA ARG A 233 35.95 -15.01 -51.44
C ARG A 233 34.77 -15.80 -50.86
N GLY A 234 34.95 -17.10 -50.57
CA GLY A 234 33.95 -17.92 -49.87
C GLY A 234 32.68 -18.20 -50.68
N GLU A 235 31.68 -18.79 -50.02
CA GLU A 235 30.36 -19.11 -50.60
C GLU A 235 29.50 -17.84 -50.72
N GLN A 236 28.92 -17.59 -51.90
CA GLN A 236 28.03 -16.46 -52.16
C GLN A 236 26.67 -16.94 -52.64
N VAL A 237 25.60 -16.25 -52.21
CA VAL A 237 24.25 -16.50 -52.71
C VAL A 237 24.01 -15.66 -53.96
N ARG A 238 23.56 -16.31 -55.03
CA ARG A 238 23.14 -15.66 -56.26
C ARG A 238 21.66 -15.86 -56.47
N GLU A 239 20.96 -14.79 -56.83
CA GLU A 239 19.60 -14.86 -57.34
C GLU A 239 19.67 -15.24 -58.81
N VAL A 240 19.15 -16.42 -59.16
CA VAL A 240 19.29 -17.02 -60.48
C VAL A 240 17.94 -17.12 -61.16
N PHE A 241 17.84 -16.47 -62.31
CA PHE A 241 16.71 -16.54 -63.22
C PHE A 241 16.97 -17.70 -64.18
N VAL A 242 16.08 -18.69 -64.17
CA VAL A 242 16.13 -19.81 -65.11
C VAL A 242 15.03 -19.60 -66.13
N THR A 243 15.41 -19.28 -67.36
CA THR A 243 14.48 -18.94 -68.44
C THR A 243 14.43 -20.08 -69.44
N PRO A 244 13.25 -20.72 -69.64
CA PRO A 244 13.11 -21.79 -70.62
C PRO A 244 13.21 -21.24 -72.05
N VAL A 245 13.94 -21.95 -72.91
CA VAL A 245 13.99 -21.70 -74.35
C VAL A 245 13.13 -22.76 -75.03
N ARG A 246 12.10 -22.30 -75.72
CA ARG A 246 11.16 -23.15 -76.45
C ARG A 246 11.14 -22.74 -77.91
N ASP A 247 10.93 -23.72 -78.78
CA ASP A 247 10.64 -23.47 -80.17
C ASP A 247 9.34 -22.63 -80.29
N PRO A 248 9.36 -21.50 -81.02
CA PRO A 248 8.21 -20.62 -81.13
C PRO A 248 7.02 -21.27 -81.85
N GLU A 249 7.28 -22.18 -82.80
CA GLU A 249 6.31 -22.85 -83.66
C GLU A 249 5.83 -24.16 -83.04
N THR A 250 6.75 -25.03 -82.62
CA THR A 250 6.42 -26.37 -82.11
C THR A 250 6.17 -26.40 -80.60
N LYS A 251 6.50 -25.32 -79.87
CA LYS A 251 6.48 -25.23 -78.40
C LYS A 251 7.37 -26.24 -77.67
N GLN A 252 8.18 -26.99 -78.41
CA GLN A 252 9.11 -27.97 -77.87
C GLN A 252 10.14 -27.31 -76.96
N PHE A 253 10.42 -27.91 -75.81
CA PHE A 253 11.46 -27.46 -74.89
C PHE A 253 12.85 -27.83 -75.42
N LEU A 254 13.68 -26.82 -75.69
CA LEU A 254 15.03 -26.98 -76.22
C LEU A 254 16.08 -26.98 -75.10
N GLY A 255 15.76 -26.35 -73.98
CA GLY A 255 16.61 -26.20 -72.81
C GLY A 255 16.28 -24.92 -72.06
N ALA A 256 17.19 -24.43 -71.24
CA ALA A 256 17.05 -23.16 -70.54
C ALA A 256 18.40 -22.46 -70.45
N PHE A 257 18.39 -21.16 -70.19
CA PHE A 257 19.59 -20.48 -69.69
C PHE A 257 19.35 -19.96 -68.28
N ALA A 258 20.41 -19.99 -67.49
CA ALA A 258 20.44 -19.51 -66.12
C ALA A 258 21.27 -18.22 -66.09
N PHE A 259 20.64 -17.14 -65.64
CA PHE A 259 21.26 -15.83 -65.44
C PHE A 259 21.18 -15.45 -63.97
N GLY A 260 22.33 -15.36 -63.31
CA GLY A 260 22.42 -15.12 -61.87
C GLY A 260 23.17 -13.85 -61.52
N LEU A 261 22.55 -13.04 -60.68
CA LEU A 261 23.15 -11.84 -60.12
C LEU A 261 23.56 -12.08 -58.66
N PRO A 262 24.66 -11.49 -58.19
CA PRO A 262 24.99 -11.54 -56.76
C PRO A 262 23.86 -10.90 -55.97
N LEU A 263 23.34 -11.64 -54.97
CA LEU A 263 22.35 -11.08 -54.07
C LEU A 263 23.07 -10.06 -53.17
N PRO A 264 22.64 -8.79 -53.09
CA PRO A 264 23.37 -7.78 -52.34
C PRO A 264 23.49 -8.15 -50.86
N ALA A 265 24.69 -8.57 -50.45
CA ALA A 265 25.06 -8.68 -49.04
C ALA A 265 25.12 -7.32 -48.31
N LEU A 266 24.91 -6.22 -49.05
CA LEU A 266 24.92 -4.85 -48.54
C LEU A 266 23.73 -4.55 -47.62
N ALA A 267 22.54 -5.14 -47.84
CA ALA A 267 21.36 -4.86 -47.02
C ALA A 267 21.58 -5.31 -45.56
N ASP A 268 22.03 -6.56 -45.36
CA ASP A 268 22.25 -7.13 -44.03
C ASP A 268 23.35 -6.40 -43.26
N ARG A 269 24.41 -5.97 -43.95
CA ARG A 269 25.52 -5.24 -43.33
C ARG A 269 25.15 -3.82 -42.93
N VAL A 270 24.35 -3.13 -43.74
CA VAL A 270 23.85 -1.78 -43.41
C VAL A 270 22.94 -1.86 -42.18
N LEU A 271 22.03 -2.84 -42.15
CA LEU A 271 21.16 -3.09 -41.00
C LEU A 271 21.95 -3.38 -39.72
N TYR A 272 22.96 -4.25 -39.82
CA TYR A 272 23.85 -4.55 -38.72
C TYR A 272 24.64 -3.32 -38.24
N GLU A 273 25.23 -2.54 -39.16
CA GLU A 273 26.01 -1.35 -38.80
C GLU A 273 25.15 -0.23 -38.20
N GLN A 274 23.91 -0.06 -38.64
CA GLN A 274 22.94 0.88 -38.07
C GLN A 274 22.52 0.49 -36.65
N THR A 275 22.24 -0.80 -36.44
CA THR A 275 21.65 -1.29 -35.19
C THR A 275 22.70 -1.61 -34.13
N ARG A 276 23.94 -1.91 -34.54
CA ARG A 276 25.06 -2.18 -33.62
C ARG A 276 25.39 -1.06 -32.66
N ARG A 277 25.05 0.19 -33.00
CA ARG A 277 25.21 1.35 -32.10
C ARG A 277 23.89 1.79 -31.45
N SER A 278 22.79 1.09 -31.73
CA SER A 278 21.48 1.42 -31.18
C SER A 278 21.29 0.83 -29.78
N GLU A 279 20.41 1.46 -29.01
CA GLU A 279 19.99 0.96 -27.68
C GLU A 279 19.21 -0.36 -27.76
N PHE A 280 18.73 -0.73 -28.95
CA PHE A 280 17.84 -1.87 -29.20
C PHE A 280 18.56 -3.19 -29.52
N GLY A 281 19.90 -3.18 -29.59
CA GLY A 281 20.75 -4.34 -29.85
C GLY A 281 21.12 -4.57 -31.32
N GLU A 282 22.01 -5.52 -31.56
CA GLU A 282 22.51 -5.88 -32.90
C GLU A 282 21.46 -6.72 -33.65
N ILE A 283 21.02 -6.25 -34.82
CA ILE A 283 20.23 -7.06 -35.76
C ILE A 283 21.21 -7.80 -36.68
N MET A 284 21.21 -9.12 -36.59
CA MET A 284 21.99 -10.00 -37.45
C MET A 284 21.08 -10.58 -38.52
N GLY A 285 21.60 -10.72 -39.73
CA GLY A 285 20.82 -11.13 -40.89
C GLY A 285 21.63 -11.96 -41.88
N GLY A 286 20.94 -12.77 -42.67
CA GLY A 286 21.55 -13.56 -43.72
C GLY A 286 20.53 -14.30 -44.56
N VAL A 287 21.03 -15.01 -45.56
CA VAL A 287 20.19 -15.76 -46.50
C VAL A 287 20.42 -17.25 -46.30
N TYR A 288 19.35 -17.94 -45.94
CA TYR A 288 19.29 -19.38 -45.86
C TYR A 288 19.02 -19.95 -47.25
N VAL A 289 19.89 -20.83 -47.73
CA VAL A 289 19.79 -21.56 -49.00
C VAL A 289 20.40 -22.94 -48.83
N GLU A 290 19.71 -23.99 -49.27
CA GLU A 290 20.23 -25.37 -49.31
C GLU A 290 20.86 -25.87 -47.99
N GLY A 291 20.20 -25.61 -46.85
CA GLY A 291 20.67 -26.08 -45.54
C GLY A 291 21.80 -25.24 -44.94
N LYS A 292 22.23 -24.16 -45.61
CA LYS A 292 23.28 -23.26 -45.12
C LYS A 292 22.77 -21.83 -44.96
N LEU A 293 23.25 -21.17 -43.93
CA LEU A 293 23.05 -19.73 -43.74
C LEU A 293 24.30 -18.98 -44.23
N VAL A 294 24.15 -18.22 -45.32
CA VAL A 294 25.18 -17.31 -45.80
C VAL A 294 24.94 -15.93 -45.20
N SER A 295 25.88 -15.48 -44.37
CA SER A 295 25.81 -14.20 -43.68
C SER A 295 27.20 -13.64 -43.42
N SER A 296 27.29 -12.31 -43.51
CA SER A 296 28.46 -11.50 -43.12
C SER A 296 28.36 -10.95 -41.69
N THR A 297 27.20 -11.06 -41.04
CA THR A 297 26.89 -10.46 -39.73
C THR A 297 26.72 -11.51 -38.64
N VAL A 298 26.42 -12.76 -39.01
CA VAL A 298 26.23 -13.87 -38.08
C VAL A 298 27.56 -14.58 -37.80
N PRO A 299 27.93 -14.83 -36.53
CA PRO A 299 29.12 -15.61 -36.19
C PRO A 299 29.09 -17.05 -36.73
N ASP A 300 30.25 -17.58 -37.13
CA ASP A 300 30.33 -18.88 -37.83
C ASP A 300 29.77 -20.05 -36.99
N HIS A 301 29.92 -20.02 -35.66
CA HIS A 301 29.38 -21.06 -34.79
C HIS A 301 27.84 -21.02 -34.66
N VAL A 302 27.22 -19.86 -34.90
CA VAL A 302 25.77 -19.64 -34.81
C VAL A 302 25.06 -20.02 -36.11
N LYS A 303 25.72 -19.83 -37.26
CA LYS A 303 25.17 -20.15 -38.60
C LYS A 303 24.48 -21.52 -38.69
N PRO A 304 25.07 -22.64 -38.25
CA PRO A 304 24.42 -23.96 -38.34
C PRO A 304 23.19 -24.09 -37.43
N ILE A 305 23.18 -23.43 -36.27
CA ILE A 305 22.06 -23.45 -35.31
C ILE A 305 20.85 -22.74 -35.91
N VAL A 306 21.09 -21.56 -36.47
CA VAL A 306 20.06 -20.76 -37.14
C VAL A 306 19.53 -21.46 -38.39
N ALA A 307 20.42 -22.04 -39.22
CA ALA A 307 20.02 -22.80 -40.40
C ALA A 307 19.10 -23.98 -40.05
N ALA A 308 19.46 -24.76 -39.02
CA ALA A 308 18.64 -25.88 -38.56
C ALA A 308 17.26 -25.43 -38.02
N ALA A 309 17.22 -24.32 -37.28
CA ALA A 309 15.96 -23.78 -36.74
C ALA A 309 15.01 -23.32 -37.86
N VAL A 310 15.54 -22.65 -38.88
CA VAL A 310 14.78 -22.20 -40.05
C VAL A 310 14.30 -23.40 -40.87
N GLU A 311 15.17 -24.36 -41.15
CA GLU A 311 14.83 -25.59 -41.88
C GLU A 311 13.71 -26.38 -41.19
N GLN A 312 13.81 -26.55 -39.87
CA GLN A 312 12.78 -27.24 -39.08
C GLN A 312 11.44 -26.49 -39.09
N SER A 313 11.48 -25.16 -39.08
CA SER A 313 10.27 -24.34 -39.12
C SER A 313 9.59 -24.37 -40.49
N MET A 314 10.37 -24.35 -41.58
CA MET A 314 9.86 -24.49 -42.94
C MET A 314 9.15 -25.84 -43.15
N LYS A 315 9.73 -26.94 -42.65
CA LYS A 315 9.09 -28.28 -42.73
C LYS A 315 7.77 -28.38 -41.96
N ARG A 316 7.53 -27.49 -40.99
CA ARG A 316 6.33 -27.49 -40.11
C ARG A 316 5.24 -26.50 -40.57
N SER A 317 5.39 -25.77 -41.68
CA SER A 317 4.39 -24.75 -42.10
C SER A 317 4.23 -24.59 -43.60
N ASP A 318 3.00 -24.21 -43.98
CA ASP A 318 2.66 -23.63 -45.29
C ASP A 318 2.60 -22.07 -45.26
N LYS A 319 3.29 -21.49 -44.26
CA LYS A 319 3.42 -20.06 -43.87
C LYS A 319 4.63 -19.32 -44.48
N ASP A 320 4.48 -18.30 -45.31
CA ASP A 320 5.60 -17.50 -45.87
C ASP A 320 6.38 -16.64 -44.84
N HIS A 321 5.85 -16.45 -43.63
CA HIS A 321 6.45 -15.64 -42.55
C HIS A 321 6.30 -16.34 -41.19
N ARG A 322 7.39 -16.47 -40.42
CA ARG A 322 7.36 -17.03 -39.06
C ARG A 322 8.40 -16.42 -38.11
N GLU A 323 7.96 -16.27 -36.86
CA GLU A 323 8.76 -15.92 -35.68
C GLU A 323 9.18 -17.19 -34.92
N ILE A 324 10.44 -17.24 -34.48
CA ILE A 324 11.03 -18.32 -33.67
C ILE A 324 11.75 -17.68 -32.48
N LEU A 325 11.48 -18.16 -31.27
CA LEU A 325 12.27 -17.84 -30.08
C LEU A 325 13.30 -18.96 -29.86
N MET A 326 14.58 -18.59 -29.80
CA MET A 326 15.66 -19.56 -29.59
C MET A 326 16.79 -19.02 -28.71
N PRO A 327 17.33 -19.83 -27.79
CA PRO A 327 18.53 -19.48 -27.06
C PRO A 327 19.78 -19.64 -27.94
N ILE A 328 20.64 -18.63 -27.98
CA ILE A 328 21.97 -18.65 -28.59
C ILE A 328 22.96 -18.12 -27.55
N ASP A 329 24.00 -18.89 -27.24
CA ASP A 329 25.03 -18.55 -26.24
C ASP A 329 24.45 -18.12 -24.87
N GLY A 330 23.34 -18.74 -24.45
CA GLY A 330 22.67 -18.45 -23.17
C GLY A 330 21.74 -17.23 -23.18
N VAL A 331 21.60 -16.55 -24.31
CA VAL A 331 20.73 -15.39 -24.49
C VAL A 331 19.55 -15.74 -25.41
N GLN A 332 18.34 -15.34 -25.02
CA GLN A 332 17.16 -15.52 -25.86
C GLN A 332 17.22 -14.58 -27.06
N HIS A 333 17.10 -15.13 -28.25
CA HIS A 333 17.02 -14.40 -29.50
C HIS A 333 15.65 -14.63 -30.13
N ARG A 334 15.12 -13.57 -30.74
CA ARG A 334 13.95 -13.67 -31.59
C ARG A 334 14.41 -13.66 -33.03
N LEU A 335 14.09 -14.72 -33.75
CA LEU A 335 14.40 -14.92 -35.14
C LEU A 335 13.12 -14.79 -35.96
N ILE A 336 13.20 -14.09 -37.07
CA ILE A 336 12.12 -13.96 -38.04
C ILE A 336 12.69 -14.28 -39.41
N TYR A 337 11.97 -15.08 -40.19
CA TYR A 337 12.36 -15.39 -41.55
C TYR A 337 11.22 -15.22 -42.54
N ARG A 338 11.58 -14.93 -43.79
CA ARG A 338 10.66 -14.80 -44.92
C ARG A 338 11.19 -15.60 -46.11
N VAL A 339 10.32 -16.45 -46.68
CA VAL A 339 10.66 -17.23 -47.89
C VAL A 339 10.81 -16.28 -49.08
N LEU A 340 11.92 -16.40 -49.82
CA LEU A 340 12.24 -15.55 -50.96
C LEU A 340 11.61 -16.06 -52.25
N ASN A 341 11.44 -17.37 -52.42
CA ASN A 341 10.86 -17.98 -53.61
C ASN A 341 9.64 -18.85 -53.25
N PRO A 342 8.56 -18.26 -52.68
CA PRO A 342 7.37 -19.02 -52.32
C PRO A 342 6.75 -19.65 -53.57
N GLY A 343 6.36 -20.93 -53.48
CA GLY A 343 5.78 -21.69 -54.59
C GLY A 343 6.71 -22.00 -55.77
N SER A 344 7.99 -21.60 -55.71
CA SER A 344 8.97 -21.96 -56.72
C SER A 344 9.30 -23.46 -56.65
N PRO A 345 9.52 -24.13 -57.79
CA PRO A 345 9.99 -25.52 -57.82
C PRO A 345 11.45 -25.69 -57.38
N PHE A 346 12.16 -24.60 -57.10
CA PHE A 346 13.53 -24.60 -56.61
C PHE A 346 13.61 -24.72 -55.08
N PRO A 347 14.78 -25.12 -54.51
CA PRO A 347 14.97 -25.15 -53.07
C PRO A 347 14.55 -23.84 -52.43
N GLN A 348 13.81 -23.94 -51.33
CA GLN A 348 13.35 -22.76 -50.61
C GLN A 348 14.54 -22.00 -50.06
N ALA A 349 14.62 -20.73 -50.42
CA ALA A 349 15.52 -19.77 -49.84
C ALA A 349 14.74 -18.86 -48.90
N ALA A 350 15.35 -18.42 -47.81
CA ALA A 350 14.75 -17.42 -46.93
C ALA A 350 15.73 -16.35 -46.51
N GLN A 351 15.23 -15.12 -46.43
CA GLN A 351 15.87 -14.07 -45.66
C GLN A 351 15.61 -14.33 -44.19
N VAL A 352 16.66 -14.36 -43.38
CA VAL A 352 16.61 -14.60 -41.95
C VAL A 352 17.18 -13.38 -41.25
N ASN A 353 16.46 -12.87 -40.27
CA ASN A 353 16.93 -11.80 -39.38
C ASN A 353 16.65 -12.20 -37.93
N PHE A 354 17.59 -11.92 -37.03
CA PHE A 354 17.37 -12.18 -35.61
C PHE A 354 18.12 -11.17 -34.75
N TYR A 355 17.63 -11.00 -33.54
CA TYR A 355 18.16 -10.03 -32.59
C TYR A 355 18.13 -10.57 -31.16
N SER A 356 18.98 -9.99 -30.34
CA SER A 356 19.13 -10.36 -28.94
C SER A 356 18.04 -9.71 -28.08
N LEU A 357 17.42 -10.48 -27.19
CA LEU A 357 16.55 -9.93 -26.14
C LEU A 357 17.36 -9.49 -24.91
N ALA A 358 18.69 -9.56 -24.91
CA ALA A 358 19.51 -9.13 -23.76
C ALA A 358 19.35 -7.65 -23.36
N PRO A 359 19.28 -6.68 -24.29
CA PRO A 359 19.06 -5.27 -23.93
C PRO A 359 17.77 -5.07 -23.13
N LEU A 360 16.69 -5.76 -23.53
CA LEU A 360 15.40 -5.76 -22.85
C LEU A 360 15.52 -6.26 -21.39
N HIS A 361 16.33 -7.28 -21.14
CA HIS A 361 16.54 -7.80 -19.78
C HIS A 361 17.32 -6.82 -18.90
N GLY A 362 18.25 -6.05 -19.48
CA GLY A 362 18.99 -5.01 -18.78
C GLY A 362 18.05 -3.89 -18.30
N GLU A 363 17.25 -3.34 -19.21
CA GLU A 363 16.32 -2.26 -18.91
C GLU A 363 15.22 -2.69 -17.93
N ILE A 364 14.65 -3.88 -18.08
CA ILE A 364 13.67 -4.44 -17.13
C ILE A 364 14.30 -4.59 -15.74
N LYS A 365 15.56 -5.02 -15.65
CA LYS A 365 16.25 -5.19 -14.37
C LYS A 365 16.47 -3.84 -13.66
N ASP A 366 16.84 -2.81 -14.39
CA ASP A 366 17.07 -1.47 -13.82
C ASP A 366 15.75 -0.79 -13.45
N LEU A 367 14.71 -0.96 -14.24
CA LEU A 367 13.35 -0.56 -13.89
C LEU A 367 12.88 -1.26 -12.60
N ARG A 368 13.10 -2.58 -12.49
CA ARG A 368 12.74 -3.36 -11.30
C ARG A 368 13.49 -2.89 -10.06
N ARG A 369 14.80 -2.63 -10.17
CA ARG A 369 15.60 -2.08 -9.06
C ARG A 369 15.06 -0.72 -8.61
N SER A 370 14.77 0.17 -9.56
CA SER A 370 14.26 1.51 -9.29
C SER A 370 12.88 1.45 -8.62
N ALA A 371 11.98 0.59 -9.11
CA ALA A 371 10.66 0.39 -8.52
C ALA A 371 10.71 -0.21 -7.11
N ILE A 372 11.61 -1.19 -6.86
CA ILE A 372 11.82 -1.74 -5.52
C ILE A 372 12.40 -0.66 -4.58
N ALA A 373 13.35 0.15 -5.04
CA ALA A 373 13.91 1.24 -4.24
C ALA A 373 12.86 2.29 -3.86
N LEU A 374 12.02 2.72 -4.82
CA LEU A 374 10.91 3.62 -4.55
C LEU A 374 9.86 3.01 -3.62
N GLY A 375 9.51 1.73 -3.81
CA GLY A 375 8.55 1.02 -2.95
C GLY A 375 9.04 0.88 -1.51
N THR A 376 10.32 0.56 -1.32
CA THR A 376 10.94 0.49 0.02
C THR A 376 11.02 1.84 0.70
N LEU A 377 11.37 2.91 -0.04
CA LEU A 377 11.34 4.28 0.46
C LEU A 377 9.92 4.70 0.88
N ALA A 378 8.92 4.43 0.05
CA ALA A 378 7.52 4.72 0.35
C ALA A 378 7.05 3.98 1.61
N LEU A 379 7.44 2.71 1.76
CA LEU A 379 7.13 1.91 2.96
C LEU A 379 7.78 2.50 4.22
N ALA A 380 9.05 2.92 4.14
CA ALA A 380 9.76 3.55 5.25
C ALA A 380 9.09 4.87 5.68
N ILE A 381 8.71 5.70 4.72
CA ILE A 381 7.97 6.96 4.95
C ILE A 381 6.62 6.66 5.62
N ALA A 382 5.87 5.68 5.11
CA ALA A 382 4.59 5.28 5.69
C ALA A 382 4.75 4.79 7.14
N LEU A 383 5.77 3.97 7.41
CA LEU A 383 6.05 3.49 8.77
C LEU A 383 6.42 4.63 9.72
N LEU A 384 7.25 5.58 9.27
CA LEU A 384 7.59 6.78 10.03
C LEU A 384 6.33 7.60 10.36
N TRP A 385 5.50 7.88 9.37
CA TRP A 385 4.22 8.60 9.55
C TRP A 385 3.30 7.91 10.55
N VAL A 386 3.15 6.59 10.48
CA VAL A 386 2.33 5.81 11.43
C VAL A 386 2.87 5.95 12.86
N THR A 387 4.19 5.88 13.05
CA THR A 387 4.78 6.01 14.39
C THR A 387 4.61 7.42 14.96
N LEU A 388 4.71 8.46 14.13
CA LEU A 388 4.50 9.86 14.53
C LEU A 388 3.02 10.12 14.85
N ALA A 389 2.11 9.77 13.95
CA ALA A 389 0.67 9.96 14.13
C ALA A 389 0.16 9.20 15.37
N SER A 390 0.61 7.96 15.57
CA SER A 390 0.20 7.18 16.75
C SER A 390 0.79 7.72 18.06
N ARG A 391 1.95 8.38 18.05
CA ARG A 391 2.42 9.10 19.24
C ARG A 391 1.53 10.30 19.57
N GLY A 392 1.06 11.02 18.55
CA GLY A 392 0.11 12.13 18.72
C GLY A 392 -1.24 11.70 19.31
N LEU A 393 -1.79 10.57 18.87
CA LEU A 393 -3.15 10.14 19.27
C LEU A 393 -3.22 9.42 20.62
N SER A 394 -2.25 8.53 20.92
CA SER A 394 -2.36 7.65 22.09
C SER A 394 -2.14 8.35 23.43
N GLY A 395 -1.34 9.43 23.45
CA GLY A 395 -1.02 10.17 24.67
C GLY A 395 -2.23 10.87 25.30
N PRO A 396 -2.97 11.73 24.56
CA PRO A 396 -4.18 12.38 25.06
C PRO A 396 -5.25 11.41 25.56
N VAL A 397 -5.53 10.35 24.79
CA VAL A 397 -6.55 9.35 25.15
C VAL A 397 -6.22 8.64 26.46
N ARG A 398 -4.96 8.23 26.64
CA ARG A 398 -4.55 7.56 27.88
C ARG A 398 -4.67 8.47 29.10
N ARG A 399 -4.30 9.74 28.96
CA ARG A 399 -4.46 10.74 30.04
C ARG A 399 -5.92 10.94 30.44
N LEU A 400 -6.85 10.95 29.48
CA LEU A 400 -8.29 11.02 29.78
C LEU A 400 -8.76 9.77 30.52
N VAL A 401 -8.36 8.58 30.08
CA VAL A 401 -8.72 7.32 30.76
C VAL A 401 -8.20 7.31 32.20
N ASP A 402 -6.92 7.66 32.39
CA ASP A 402 -6.29 7.70 33.71
C ASP A 402 -7.00 8.72 34.62
N ALA A 403 -7.36 9.90 34.09
CA ALA A 403 -8.09 10.92 34.85
C ALA A 403 -9.53 10.50 35.20
N THR A 404 -10.23 9.81 34.31
CA THR A 404 -11.57 9.26 34.59
C THR A 404 -11.52 8.22 35.72
N GLN A 405 -10.47 7.39 35.77
CA GLN A 405 -10.27 6.43 36.87
C GLN A 405 -10.04 7.13 38.22
N GLU A 406 -9.40 8.30 38.22
CA GLU A 406 -9.25 9.11 39.44
C GLU A 406 -10.61 9.69 39.91
N ILE A 407 -11.46 10.15 38.99
CA ILE A 407 -12.84 10.57 39.33
C ILE A 407 -13.64 9.40 39.92
N GLU A 408 -13.53 8.19 39.35
CA GLU A 408 -14.20 6.99 39.86
C GLU A 408 -13.77 6.65 41.31
N ARG A 409 -12.53 6.97 41.67
CA ARG A 409 -11.98 6.82 43.03
C ARG A 409 -12.38 7.96 43.98
N GLY A 410 -13.20 8.91 43.54
CA GLY A 410 -13.65 10.06 44.34
C GLY A 410 -12.71 11.26 44.32
N ASN A 411 -11.64 11.24 43.50
CA ASN A 411 -10.73 12.37 43.37
C ASN A 411 -11.19 13.32 42.26
N TYR A 412 -12.04 14.29 42.62
CA TYR A 412 -12.62 15.26 41.68
C TYR A 412 -11.71 16.47 41.37
N ASP A 413 -10.54 16.58 42.00
CA ASP A 413 -9.58 17.66 41.77
C ASP A 413 -8.65 17.40 40.57
N VAL A 414 -8.72 16.21 39.99
CA VAL A 414 -7.93 15.85 38.80
C VAL A 414 -8.24 16.76 37.61
N ARG A 415 -7.20 17.19 36.88
CA ARG A 415 -7.32 18.03 35.69
C ARG A 415 -6.46 17.49 34.54
N VAL A 416 -7.00 17.56 33.34
CA VAL A 416 -6.33 17.13 32.10
C VAL A 416 -5.83 18.36 31.33
N PRO A 417 -4.58 18.36 30.79
CA PRO A 417 -4.05 19.49 30.02
C PRO A 417 -4.86 19.74 28.75
N VAL A 418 -5.24 21.00 28.52
CA VAL A 418 -6.02 21.44 27.36
C VAL A 418 -5.10 21.79 26.19
N THR A 419 -5.33 21.15 25.04
CA THR A 419 -4.67 21.42 23.76
C THR A 419 -5.55 22.28 22.85
N LYS A 420 -5.04 22.72 21.69
CA LYS A 420 -5.79 23.58 20.74
C LYS A 420 -6.59 22.78 19.70
N ASP A 421 -6.62 21.46 19.82
CA ASP A 421 -7.26 20.52 18.92
C ASP A 421 -8.57 19.96 19.53
N GLU A 422 -9.17 18.98 18.87
CA GLU A 422 -10.40 18.32 19.31
C GLU A 422 -10.22 17.61 20.66
N PHE A 423 -9.01 17.12 20.96
CA PHE A 423 -8.70 16.56 22.28
C PHE A 423 -8.74 17.63 23.37
N GLY A 424 -8.39 18.87 23.03
CA GLY A 424 -8.54 20.03 23.90
C GLY A 424 -9.99 20.30 24.30
N GLN A 425 -10.92 20.20 23.34
CA GLN A 425 -12.36 20.37 23.63
C GLN A 425 -12.87 19.31 24.60
N VAL A 426 -12.48 18.04 24.40
CA VAL A 426 -12.84 16.95 25.31
C VAL A 426 -12.20 17.14 26.68
N ALA A 427 -10.93 17.57 26.75
CA ALA A 427 -10.27 17.87 28.01
C ALA A 427 -10.94 19.03 28.77
N HIS A 428 -11.42 20.05 28.06
CA HIS A 428 -12.18 21.15 28.66
C HIS A 428 -13.50 20.66 29.27
N ALA A 429 -14.30 19.93 28.48
CA ALA A 429 -15.56 19.36 28.95
C ALA A 429 -15.36 18.40 30.15
N PHE A 430 -14.29 17.60 30.14
CA PHE A 430 -13.91 16.75 31.26
C PHE A 430 -13.58 17.57 32.52
N ASN A 431 -12.78 18.63 32.39
CA ASN A 431 -12.39 19.48 33.51
C ASN A 431 -13.60 20.22 34.12
N ASP A 432 -14.54 20.67 33.28
CA ASP A 432 -15.79 21.31 33.73
C ASP A 432 -16.67 20.32 34.51
N MET A 433 -16.79 19.09 34.02
CA MET A 433 -17.50 18.01 34.73
C MET A 433 -16.83 17.69 36.07
N ALA A 434 -15.51 17.55 36.11
CA ALA A 434 -14.75 17.28 37.33
C ALA A 434 -14.95 18.40 38.37
N ALA A 435 -14.92 19.66 37.93
CA ALA A 435 -15.20 20.81 38.79
C ALA A 435 -16.65 20.82 39.31
N GLY A 436 -17.61 20.44 38.48
CA GLY A 436 -19.01 20.30 38.88
C GLY A 436 -19.21 19.23 39.96
N LEU A 437 -18.58 18.06 39.81
CA LEU A 437 -18.62 16.99 40.81
C LEU A 437 -17.97 17.40 42.14
N ALA A 438 -16.79 18.06 42.08
CA ALA A 438 -16.13 18.59 43.27
C ALA A 438 -17.01 19.60 44.02
N LEU A 439 -17.70 20.47 43.28
CA LEU A 439 -18.63 21.44 43.85
C LEU A 439 -19.85 20.76 44.49
N GLN A 440 -20.39 19.72 43.87
CA GLN A 440 -21.51 18.95 44.41
C GLN A 440 -21.16 18.26 45.73
N GLU A 441 -19.97 17.64 45.83
CA GLU A 441 -19.48 17.03 47.06
C GLU A 441 -19.31 18.08 48.18
N LYS A 442 -18.80 19.27 47.82
CA LYS A 442 -18.69 20.39 48.76
C LYS A 442 -20.05 20.85 49.29
N TYR A 443 -21.07 20.96 48.44
CA TYR A 443 -22.43 21.30 48.90
C TYR A 443 -22.98 20.24 49.85
N ARG A 444 -22.78 18.95 49.55
CA ARG A 444 -23.20 17.86 50.43
C ARG A 444 -22.52 17.95 51.80
N SER A 445 -21.21 18.13 51.83
CA SER A 445 -20.45 18.29 53.08
C SER A 445 -20.92 19.48 53.93
N VAL A 446 -21.21 20.63 53.29
CA VAL A 446 -21.73 21.81 54.01
C VAL A 446 -23.13 21.54 54.57
N LEU A 447 -24.02 20.88 53.82
CA LEU A 447 -25.36 20.52 54.30
C LEU A 447 -25.31 19.66 55.57
N HIS A 448 -24.42 18.67 55.63
CA HIS A 448 -24.22 17.84 56.82
C HIS A 448 -23.63 18.59 58.02
N THR A 449 -23.03 19.77 57.81
CA THR A 449 -22.48 20.60 58.90
C THR A 449 -23.55 21.52 59.50
N VAL A 450 -24.56 21.91 58.72
CA VAL A 450 -25.57 22.91 59.13
C VAL A 450 -26.90 22.29 59.56
N ALA A 451 -27.13 21.03 59.24
CA ALA A 451 -28.31 20.27 59.64
C ALA A 451 -27.89 18.89 60.16
N ASP A 452 -28.71 18.29 61.02
CA ASP A 452 -28.50 16.92 61.47
C ASP A 452 -28.36 15.97 60.27
N ARG A 453 -27.41 15.03 60.35
CA ARG A 453 -27.07 14.13 59.24
C ARG A 453 -28.30 13.38 58.72
N THR A 454 -29.15 12.90 59.61
CA THR A 454 -30.35 12.12 59.29
C THR A 454 -31.37 12.97 58.53
N VAL A 455 -31.50 14.23 58.92
CA VAL A 455 -32.38 15.20 58.25
C VAL A 455 -31.81 15.62 56.89
N ALA A 456 -30.50 15.88 56.82
CA ALA A 456 -29.82 16.26 55.59
C ALA A 456 -29.88 15.17 54.52
N ASP A 457 -29.62 13.90 54.88
CA ASP A 457 -29.72 12.78 53.95
C ASP A 457 -31.15 12.61 53.42
N ARG A 458 -32.16 12.68 54.29
CA ARG A 458 -33.58 12.61 53.87
C ARG A 458 -33.99 13.77 52.96
N LEU A 459 -33.52 14.99 53.22
CA LEU A 459 -33.79 16.14 52.34
C LEU A 459 -33.15 15.99 50.96
N ILE A 460 -31.95 15.39 50.89
CA ILE A 460 -31.25 15.12 49.63
C ILE A 460 -31.98 14.02 48.83
N GLU A 461 -32.40 12.94 49.50
CA GLU A 461 -33.06 11.80 48.85
C GLU A 461 -34.50 12.10 48.42
N ASN A 462 -35.26 12.79 49.27
CA ASN A 462 -36.64 13.15 49.00
C ASN A 462 -37.00 14.50 49.66
N PRO A 463 -36.85 15.62 48.93
CA PRO A 463 -37.17 16.96 49.45
C PRO A 463 -38.63 17.12 49.92
N GLY A 464 -39.54 16.25 49.47
CA GLY A 464 -40.94 16.25 49.85
C GLY A 464 -41.30 15.35 51.04
N ALA A 465 -40.38 14.48 51.49
CA ALA A 465 -40.65 13.47 52.54
C ALA A 465 -40.83 14.07 53.94
N LEU A 466 -40.31 15.28 54.19
CA LEU A 466 -40.37 15.93 55.50
C LEU A 466 -41.47 17.00 55.57
N ARG A 467 -42.55 16.83 54.83
CA ARG A 467 -43.78 17.62 54.98
C ARG A 467 -44.46 17.22 56.29
N GLY A 468 -44.87 18.20 57.08
CA GLY A 468 -45.38 18.00 58.45
C GLY A 468 -46.30 16.79 58.61
N GLU A 469 -45.88 15.85 59.45
CA GLU A 469 -46.61 14.62 59.78
C GLU A 469 -46.87 14.53 61.28
N LEU A 470 -47.99 13.94 61.69
CA LEU A 470 -48.27 13.64 63.08
C LEU A 470 -47.50 12.39 63.47
N ARG A 471 -46.61 12.51 64.47
CA ARG A 471 -45.82 11.39 64.96
C ARG A 471 -45.69 11.40 66.47
N GLN A 472 -45.62 10.21 67.06
CA GLN A 472 -45.27 10.04 68.46
C GLN A 472 -43.75 10.23 68.62
N VAL A 473 -43.35 11.22 69.40
CA VAL A 473 -41.94 11.57 69.60
C VAL A 473 -41.69 11.69 71.10
N THR A 474 -40.53 11.22 71.55
CA THR A 474 -40.00 11.54 72.89
C THR A 474 -39.01 12.69 72.74
N MET A 475 -39.33 13.83 73.36
CA MET A 475 -38.51 15.04 73.29
C MET A 475 -37.70 15.16 74.57
N LEU A 476 -36.39 15.36 74.42
CA LEU A 476 -35.45 15.61 75.51
C LEU A 476 -34.93 17.04 75.40
N PHE A 477 -35.11 17.82 76.46
CA PHE A 477 -34.51 19.13 76.62
C PHE A 477 -33.46 19.04 77.73
N CYS A 478 -32.22 19.42 77.47
CA CYS A 478 -31.15 19.48 78.46
C CYS A 478 -30.55 20.89 78.45
N ASP A 479 -30.47 21.51 79.63
CA ASP A 479 -30.11 22.93 79.75
C ASP A 479 -29.25 23.18 81.00
N ILE A 480 -28.27 24.07 80.87
CA ILE A 480 -27.23 24.29 81.88
C ILE A 480 -27.80 25.13 83.04
N ARG A 481 -27.60 24.65 84.27
CA ARG A 481 -28.04 25.38 85.46
C ARG A 481 -27.07 26.52 85.75
N GLY A 482 -27.61 27.74 85.85
CA GLY A 482 -26.83 28.93 86.21
C GLY A 482 -25.87 29.41 85.12
N PHE A 483 -26.10 29.05 83.85
CA PHE A 483 -25.22 29.40 82.72
C PHE A 483 -24.92 30.89 82.62
N THR A 484 -25.93 31.75 82.76
CA THR A 484 -25.75 33.21 82.73
C THR A 484 -24.75 33.68 83.79
N ALA A 485 -24.83 33.13 85.01
CA ALA A 485 -23.91 33.48 86.10
C ALA A 485 -22.49 32.94 85.86
N ILE A 486 -22.38 31.76 85.24
CA ILE A 486 -21.09 31.17 84.84
C ILE A 486 -20.40 32.04 83.78
N THR A 487 -21.16 32.55 82.82
CA THR A 487 -20.63 33.22 81.62
C THR A 487 -20.54 34.74 81.71
N GLU A 488 -21.16 35.38 82.69
CA GLU A 488 -21.23 36.86 82.84
C GLU A 488 -19.85 37.55 82.76
N LYS A 489 -18.79 36.89 83.24
CA LYS A 489 -17.42 37.43 83.29
C LYS A 489 -16.46 36.76 82.30
N MET A 490 -16.96 35.88 81.43
CA MET A 490 -16.14 35.16 80.46
C MET A 490 -15.98 35.99 79.18
N PRO A 491 -14.79 35.98 78.54
CA PRO A 491 -14.63 36.48 77.19
C PRO A 491 -15.58 35.76 76.21
N PRO A 492 -16.15 36.43 75.20
CA PRO A 492 -17.08 35.79 74.25
C PRO A 492 -16.52 34.55 73.55
N HIS A 493 -15.21 34.54 73.25
CA HIS A 493 -14.53 33.39 72.68
C HIS A 493 -14.60 32.16 73.61
N ASP A 494 -14.29 32.35 74.89
CA ASP A 494 -14.26 31.27 75.88
C ASP A 494 -15.67 30.73 76.16
N VAL A 495 -16.70 31.58 76.09
CA VAL A 495 -18.11 31.15 76.17
C VAL A 495 -18.47 30.24 75.01
N ILE A 496 -18.06 30.60 73.78
CA ILE A 496 -18.31 29.80 72.58
C ILE A 496 -17.55 28.47 72.66
N GLU A 497 -16.29 28.47 73.11
CA GLU A 497 -15.50 27.25 73.27
C GLU A 497 -16.12 26.30 74.31
N LEU A 498 -16.54 26.83 75.46
CA LEU A 498 -17.24 26.08 76.52
C LEU A 498 -18.56 25.49 76.02
N LEU A 499 -19.35 26.27 75.27
CA LEU A 499 -20.59 25.79 74.67
C LEU A 499 -20.32 24.72 73.62
N ASN A 500 -19.37 24.92 72.72
CA ASN A 500 -19.04 23.94 71.69
C ASN A 500 -18.56 22.62 72.32
N GLU A 501 -17.68 22.66 73.32
CA GLU A 501 -17.23 21.45 74.03
C GLU A 501 -18.43 20.72 74.68
N HIS A 502 -19.31 21.47 75.36
CA HIS A 502 -20.50 20.91 75.98
C HIS A 502 -21.46 20.29 74.97
N MET A 503 -21.80 21.04 73.92
CA MET A 503 -22.75 20.62 72.90
C MET A 503 -22.19 19.43 72.12
N THR A 504 -20.92 19.43 71.71
CA THR A 504 -20.28 18.28 71.05
C THR A 504 -20.40 17.04 71.92
N ALA A 505 -20.03 17.12 73.20
CA ALA A 505 -20.08 15.94 74.07
C ALA A 505 -21.50 15.39 74.29
N LEU A 506 -22.51 16.25 74.41
CA LEU A 506 -23.89 15.82 74.57
C LEU A 506 -24.51 15.34 73.25
N THR A 507 -24.15 15.95 72.13
CA THR A 507 -24.54 15.50 70.79
C THR A 507 -23.99 14.10 70.49
N ASP A 508 -22.74 13.82 70.86
CA ASP A 508 -22.16 12.47 70.72
C ASP A 508 -22.94 11.42 71.51
N VAL A 509 -23.36 11.76 72.74
CA VAL A 509 -24.23 10.89 73.55
C VAL A 509 -25.60 10.72 72.89
N ALA A 510 -26.21 11.81 72.39
CA ALA A 510 -27.48 11.74 71.68
C ALA A 510 -27.41 10.77 70.49
N TYR A 511 -26.37 10.88 69.66
CA TYR A 511 -26.16 10.01 68.51
C TYR A 511 -25.88 8.55 68.89
N ALA A 512 -25.10 8.30 69.95
CA ALA A 512 -24.85 6.95 70.44
C ALA A 512 -26.14 6.22 70.88
N HIS A 513 -27.18 6.98 71.25
CA HIS A 513 -28.49 6.45 71.62
C HIS A 513 -29.54 6.53 70.49
N GLY A 514 -29.16 6.96 69.28
CA GLY A 514 -30.07 7.06 68.14
C GLY A 514 -31.00 8.29 68.17
N GLY A 515 -30.66 9.31 68.97
CA GLY A 515 -31.39 10.57 69.01
C GLY A 515 -30.98 11.49 67.86
N THR A 516 -31.94 12.28 67.37
CA THR A 516 -31.71 13.35 66.37
C THR A 516 -31.65 14.69 67.09
N VAL A 517 -30.58 15.47 66.88
CA VAL A 517 -30.49 16.82 67.48
C VAL A 517 -31.31 17.79 66.62
N ASP A 518 -32.40 18.34 67.18
CA ASP A 518 -33.28 19.29 66.47
C ASP A 518 -32.60 20.67 66.39
N LYS A 519 -32.26 21.23 67.55
CA LYS A 519 -31.59 22.53 67.63
C LYS A 519 -30.90 22.77 68.97
N PHE A 520 -30.02 23.77 68.94
CA PHE A 520 -29.51 24.45 70.12
C PHE A 520 -30.25 25.77 70.34
N VAL A 521 -30.60 26.08 71.58
CA VAL A 521 -31.22 27.36 71.96
C VAL A 521 -30.44 27.94 73.13
N GLY A 522 -29.41 28.74 72.82
CA GLY A 522 -28.46 29.19 73.84
C GLY A 522 -27.63 28.01 74.37
N ASP A 523 -27.72 27.76 75.66
CA ASP A 523 -27.12 26.65 76.40
C ASP A 523 -27.98 25.37 76.44
N LEU A 524 -29.17 25.41 75.83
CA LEU A 524 -30.08 24.29 75.75
C LEU A 524 -29.82 23.43 74.50
N ILE A 525 -29.80 22.12 74.67
CA ILE A 525 -29.88 21.12 73.59
C ILE A 525 -31.25 20.45 73.57
N MET A 526 -31.84 20.36 72.38
CA MET A 526 -33.10 19.65 72.13
C MET A 526 -32.84 18.42 71.25
N VAL A 527 -33.23 17.25 71.75
CA VAL A 527 -33.04 15.96 71.08
C VAL A 527 -34.39 15.27 70.91
N LEU A 528 -34.57 14.65 69.74
CA LEU A 528 -35.78 13.94 69.35
C LEU A 528 -35.48 12.45 69.22
N PHE A 529 -36.37 11.64 69.76
CA PHE A 529 -36.41 10.20 69.55
C PHE A 529 -37.77 9.85 68.95
N GLY A 530 -37.76 9.16 67.81
CA GLY A 530 -38.94 8.98 66.99
C GLY A 530 -39.07 9.95 65.82
N ALA A 531 -38.13 10.89 65.61
CA ALA A 531 -38.18 11.79 64.45
C ALA A 531 -36.76 12.16 63.97
N PRO A 532 -36.47 12.15 62.65
CA PRO A 532 -37.35 11.81 61.52
C PRO A 532 -37.57 10.31 61.32
N GLU A 533 -36.97 9.46 62.15
CA GLU A 533 -37.13 8.00 62.13
C GLU A 533 -37.65 7.50 63.46
N ASP A 534 -38.63 6.59 63.41
CA ASP A 534 -39.21 5.92 64.56
C ASP A 534 -38.72 4.48 64.72
N THR A 535 -38.61 4.06 65.97
CA THR A 535 -38.26 2.71 66.38
C THR A 535 -39.10 2.30 67.58
N GLU A 536 -39.21 1.01 67.85
CA GLU A 536 -40.08 0.51 68.93
C GLU A 536 -39.63 0.94 70.34
N ASP A 537 -38.36 1.31 70.54
CA ASP A 537 -37.78 1.61 71.86
C ASP A 537 -37.36 3.08 72.06
N ASP A 538 -37.86 4.01 71.22
CA ASP A 538 -37.52 5.44 71.23
C ASP A 538 -37.59 6.09 72.63
N THR A 539 -38.67 5.87 73.37
CA THR A 539 -38.85 6.45 74.71
C THR A 539 -37.83 5.91 75.71
N VAL A 540 -37.51 4.62 75.63
CA VAL A 540 -36.50 3.98 76.50
C VAL A 540 -35.11 4.53 76.17
N ARG A 541 -34.78 4.66 74.88
CA ARG A 541 -33.51 5.24 74.42
C ARG A 541 -33.37 6.69 74.84
N ALA A 542 -34.44 7.48 74.79
CA ALA A 542 -34.44 8.87 75.25
C ALA A 542 -34.10 8.99 76.74
N VAL A 543 -34.70 8.15 77.59
CA VAL A 543 -34.43 8.16 79.04
C VAL A 543 -33.00 7.69 79.34
N ARG A 544 -32.53 6.64 78.66
CA ARG A 544 -31.13 6.19 78.76
C ARG A 544 -30.15 7.26 78.30
N CYS A 545 -30.46 7.96 77.22
CA CYS A 545 -29.70 9.10 76.74
C CYS A 545 -29.62 10.20 77.80
N ALA A 546 -30.74 10.55 78.45
CA ALA A 546 -30.75 11.52 79.54
C ALA A 546 -29.83 11.11 80.71
N GLN A 547 -29.89 9.83 81.13
CA GLN A 547 -28.99 9.29 82.15
C GLN A 547 -27.52 9.35 81.72
N ALA A 548 -27.23 8.98 80.46
CA ALA A 548 -25.89 9.04 79.90
C ALA A 548 -25.37 10.48 79.76
N MET A 549 -26.22 11.45 79.42
CA MET A 549 -25.87 12.87 79.38
C MET A 549 -25.51 13.39 80.77
N GLN A 550 -26.27 13.03 81.81
CA GLN A 550 -25.94 13.39 83.19
C GLN A 550 -24.61 12.77 83.63
N LEU A 551 -24.38 11.48 83.32
CA LEU A 551 -23.11 10.82 83.61
C LEU A 551 -21.94 11.50 82.88
N ARG A 552 -22.08 11.74 81.57
CA ARG A 552 -21.06 12.38 80.75
C ARG A 552 -20.74 13.79 81.26
N ARG A 553 -21.75 14.55 81.69
CA ARG A 553 -21.53 15.87 82.29
C ARG A 553 -20.73 15.79 83.59
N ARG A 554 -21.02 14.80 84.46
CA ARG A 554 -20.25 14.54 85.69
C ARG A 554 -18.79 14.18 85.39
N GLU A 555 -18.54 13.34 84.38
CA GLU A 555 -17.18 13.00 83.94
C GLU A 555 -16.41 14.22 83.48
N LEU A 556 -17.02 15.04 82.62
CA LEU A 556 -16.37 16.26 82.11
C LEU A 556 -16.11 17.28 83.24
N ASN A 557 -16.98 17.33 84.26
CA ASN A 557 -16.77 18.18 85.42
C ASN A 557 -15.54 17.79 86.25
N ALA A 558 -15.06 16.55 86.17
CA ALA A 558 -13.88 16.11 86.93
C ALA A 558 -12.59 16.84 86.50
N SER A 559 -12.54 17.31 85.25
CA SER A 559 -11.40 18.06 84.68
C SER A 559 -11.76 19.49 84.26
N ALA A 560 -13.02 19.91 84.41
CA ALA A 560 -13.47 21.22 83.95
C ALA A 560 -13.00 22.36 84.87
N LYS A 561 -12.53 23.44 84.25
CA LYS A 561 -12.20 24.70 84.96
C LYS A 561 -13.42 25.35 85.60
N HIS A 562 -14.59 25.18 84.98
CA HIS A 562 -15.89 25.65 85.46
C HIS A 562 -16.87 24.47 85.45
N PRO A 563 -17.05 23.77 86.58
CA PRO A 563 -18.02 22.69 86.68
C PRO A 563 -19.43 23.22 86.42
N MET A 564 -20.20 22.49 85.61
CA MET A 564 -21.57 22.86 85.24
C MET A 564 -22.52 21.70 85.45
N GLU A 565 -23.69 21.97 85.98
CA GLU A 565 -24.75 20.97 86.13
C GLU A 565 -25.85 21.22 85.11
N THR A 566 -26.51 20.16 84.69
CA THR A 566 -27.62 20.26 83.74
C THR A 566 -28.91 19.76 84.37
N GLY A 567 -30.03 20.35 83.94
CA GLY A 567 -31.36 19.81 84.19
C GLY A 567 -31.91 19.23 82.89
N ILE A 568 -32.55 18.06 82.97
CA ILE A 568 -33.13 17.40 81.80
C ILE A 568 -34.64 17.24 81.97
N GLY A 569 -35.40 17.61 80.94
CA GLY A 569 -36.83 17.39 80.84
C GLY A 569 -37.19 16.47 79.68
N LEU A 570 -38.06 15.48 79.92
CA LEU A 570 -38.57 14.56 78.91
C LEU A 570 -40.09 14.61 78.84
N ALA A 571 -40.64 14.64 77.64
CA ALA A 571 -42.05 14.34 77.43
C ALA A 571 -42.26 13.46 76.20
N THR A 572 -43.26 12.59 76.26
CA THR A 572 -43.63 11.70 75.15
C THR A 572 -45.04 12.01 74.69
N GLY A 573 -45.23 12.22 73.38
CA GLY A 573 -46.59 12.39 72.85
C GLY A 573 -46.64 12.65 71.35
N MET A 574 -47.86 12.79 70.83
CA MET A 574 -48.09 13.12 69.42
C MET A 574 -47.75 14.59 69.15
N VAL A 575 -46.85 14.80 68.20
CA VAL A 575 -46.39 16.11 67.74
C VAL A 575 -46.41 16.16 66.21
N VAL A 576 -46.44 17.37 65.66
CA VAL A 576 -46.25 17.58 64.22
C VAL A 576 -44.75 17.70 63.96
N ALA A 577 -44.16 16.71 63.29
CA ALA A 577 -42.75 16.70 62.90
C ALA A 577 -42.62 17.05 61.41
N GLY A 578 -41.77 18.01 61.06
CA GLY A 578 -41.61 18.40 59.66
C GLY A 578 -40.75 19.64 59.46
N CYS A 579 -40.48 19.96 58.20
CA CYS A 579 -39.83 21.20 57.81
C CYS A 579 -40.78 22.39 58.01
N MET A 580 -40.37 23.32 58.88
CA MET A 580 -41.07 24.57 59.15
C MET A 580 -40.18 25.77 58.80
N GLY A 581 -40.76 26.81 58.22
CA GLY A 581 -40.06 28.05 57.91
C GLY A 581 -40.66 28.79 56.73
N SER A 582 -39.82 29.48 55.97
CA SER A 582 -40.20 30.14 54.71
C SER A 582 -39.58 29.42 53.52
N ASP A 583 -40.01 29.75 52.31
CA ASP A 583 -39.44 29.21 51.06
C ASP A 583 -37.92 29.37 50.94
N ARG A 584 -37.33 30.31 51.71
CA ARG A 584 -35.89 30.61 51.71
C ARG A 584 -35.13 30.02 52.89
N ARG A 585 -35.81 29.50 53.90
CA ARG A 585 -35.20 28.93 55.10
C ARG A 585 -36.18 27.98 55.78
N LEU A 586 -35.89 26.69 55.68
CA LEU A 586 -36.63 25.61 56.33
C LEU A 586 -35.74 24.97 57.40
N ASN A 587 -36.33 24.69 58.56
CA ASN A 587 -35.73 23.89 59.61
C ASN A 587 -36.66 22.69 59.86
N TYR A 588 -36.12 21.47 59.87
CA TYR A 588 -36.86 20.34 60.41
C TYR A 588 -37.00 20.53 61.91
N THR A 589 -38.21 20.37 62.46
CA THR A 589 -38.51 20.54 63.88
C THR A 589 -39.81 19.82 64.23
N VAL A 590 -40.06 19.65 65.53
CA VAL A 590 -41.37 19.26 66.05
C VAL A 590 -42.15 20.44 66.60
N LEU A 591 -43.48 20.39 66.50
CA LEU A 591 -44.43 21.35 67.06
C LEU A 591 -45.52 20.62 67.82
N GLY A 592 -45.92 21.15 68.97
CA GLY A 592 -47.07 20.62 69.70
C GLY A 592 -47.03 20.90 71.19
N HIS A 593 -48.10 20.51 71.85
CA HIS A 593 -48.27 20.66 73.29
C HIS A 593 -47.16 19.97 74.08
N TYR A 594 -46.77 18.75 73.69
CA TYR A 594 -45.74 17.96 74.37
C TYR A 594 -44.32 18.54 74.22
N VAL A 595 -44.04 19.31 73.16
CA VAL A 595 -42.76 20.04 73.02
C VAL A 595 -42.62 21.08 74.12
N ASN A 596 -43.69 21.86 74.34
CA ASN A 596 -43.73 22.83 75.42
C ASN A 596 -43.67 22.16 76.79
N LEU A 597 -44.30 21.00 76.96
CA LEU A 597 -44.26 20.24 78.20
C LEU A 597 -42.83 19.84 78.56
N ALA A 598 -42.11 19.21 77.64
CA ALA A 598 -40.71 18.81 77.85
C ALA A 598 -39.83 20.01 78.24
N SER A 599 -39.98 21.15 77.56
CA SER A 599 -39.27 22.39 77.91
C SER A 599 -39.61 22.89 79.33
N ARG A 600 -40.89 22.83 79.76
CA ARG A 600 -41.29 23.20 81.13
C ARG A 600 -40.76 22.23 82.18
N LEU A 601 -40.74 20.94 81.88
CA LEU A 601 -40.16 19.92 82.77
C LEU A 601 -38.65 20.13 82.95
N CYS A 602 -37.94 20.50 81.87
CA CYS A 602 -36.53 20.87 81.95
C CYS A 602 -36.30 22.15 82.79
N SER A 603 -37.22 23.11 82.71
CA SER A 603 -37.13 24.36 83.49
C SER A 603 -37.26 24.14 85.01
N ILE A 604 -38.01 23.13 85.45
CA ILE A 604 -38.19 22.82 86.88
C ILE A 604 -37.16 21.82 87.43
N ALA A 605 -36.45 21.10 86.54
CA ALA A 605 -35.42 20.15 86.92
C ALA A 605 -34.30 20.85 87.70
N GLN A 606 -33.98 20.35 88.90
CA GLN A 606 -32.86 20.83 89.70
C GLN A 606 -31.52 20.35 89.09
N PRO A 607 -30.38 20.89 89.54
CA PRO A 607 -29.08 20.44 89.06
C PRO A 607 -28.89 18.93 89.18
N GLY A 608 -28.54 18.28 88.07
CA GLY A 608 -28.34 16.83 88.00
C GLY A 608 -29.62 15.99 87.91
N GLU A 609 -30.81 16.61 87.83
CA GLU A 609 -32.07 15.90 87.77
C GLU A 609 -32.54 15.62 86.34
N ILE A 610 -33.32 14.54 86.22
CA ILE A 610 -34.05 14.16 85.01
C ILE A 610 -35.53 14.11 85.39
N ILE A 611 -36.34 14.96 84.78
CA ILE A 611 -37.78 15.05 85.02
C ILE A 611 -38.54 14.60 83.77
N ALA A 612 -39.50 13.70 83.94
CA ALA A 612 -40.31 13.15 82.87
C ALA A 612 -41.82 13.37 83.11
N ASP A 613 -42.60 13.38 82.03
CA ASP A 613 -44.05 13.40 82.09
C ASP A 613 -44.63 11.98 82.38
N PRO A 614 -45.91 11.88 82.79
CA PRO A 614 -46.55 10.59 83.06
C PRO A 614 -46.53 9.64 81.85
N ALA A 615 -46.68 10.14 80.62
CA ALA A 615 -46.71 9.30 79.43
C ALA A 615 -45.36 8.63 79.18
N THR A 616 -44.26 9.36 79.37
CA THR A 616 -42.90 8.79 79.31
C THR A 616 -42.74 7.65 80.33
N VAL A 617 -43.13 7.87 81.59
CA VAL A 617 -43.00 6.86 82.66
C VAL A 617 -43.86 5.62 82.40
N GLN A 618 -45.07 5.81 81.85
CA GLN A 618 -45.95 4.71 81.50
C GLN A 618 -45.31 3.77 80.48
N VAL A 619 -44.62 4.30 79.47
CA VAL A 619 -43.92 3.48 78.46
C VAL A 619 -42.76 2.69 79.06
N LEU A 620 -42.09 3.22 80.09
CA LEU A 620 -40.98 2.52 80.76
C LEU A 620 -41.43 1.26 81.49
N ASN A 621 -42.71 1.11 81.85
CA ASN A 621 -43.28 -0.09 82.48
C ASN A 621 -42.45 -0.65 83.67
N GLY A 622 -41.82 0.24 84.46
CA GLY A 622 -40.99 -0.14 85.61
C GLY A 622 -39.57 -0.61 85.29
N SER A 623 -39.14 -0.56 84.01
CA SER A 623 -37.76 -0.89 83.60
C SER A 623 -36.71 0.11 84.11
N ILE A 624 -37.14 1.33 84.47
CA ILE A 624 -36.31 2.40 85.04
C ILE A 624 -37.04 2.96 86.26
N THR A 625 -36.30 3.27 87.33
CA THR A 625 -36.88 3.76 88.58
C THR A 625 -37.33 5.21 88.44
N SER A 626 -38.56 5.50 88.86
CA SER A 626 -39.16 6.84 88.81
C SER A 626 -39.93 7.16 90.07
N HIS A 627 -39.82 8.40 90.56
CA HIS A 627 -40.51 8.88 91.75
C HIS A 627 -41.48 10.02 91.40
N PRO A 628 -42.77 9.93 91.78
CA PRO A 628 -43.72 11.01 91.54
C PRO A 628 -43.34 12.25 92.36
N LEU A 629 -43.40 13.42 91.73
CA LEU A 629 -43.28 14.72 92.39
C LEU A 629 -44.68 15.28 92.70
N PRO A 630 -44.78 16.29 93.60
CA PRO A 630 -46.05 16.96 93.87
C PRO A 630 -46.66 17.50 92.57
N VAL A 631 -47.98 17.36 92.46
CA VAL A 631 -48.76 17.93 91.37
C VAL A 631 -48.53 19.45 91.36
N MET A 632 -48.18 20.00 90.20
CA MET A 632 -47.84 21.41 90.08
C MET A 632 -48.39 22.04 88.82
N GLN A 633 -48.72 23.33 88.92
CA GLN A 633 -49.17 24.11 87.78
C GLN A 633 -47.96 24.58 86.96
N LEU A 634 -47.83 24.08 85.73
CA LEU A 634 -46.79 24.52 84.81
C LEU A 634 -47.26 25.76 84.02
N LYS A 635 -46.35 26.70 83.80
CA LYS A 635 -46.66 27.93 83.04
C LYS A 635 -47.11 27.58 81.62
N GLY A 636 -48.35 27.97 81.29
CA GLY A 636 -48.96 27.72 79.98
C GLY A 636 -49.81 26.44 79.89
N PHE A 637 -49.99 25.73 81.01
CA PHE A 637 -50.87 24.57 81.12
C PHE A 637 -52.07 24.95 81.98
N SER A 638 -53.29 24.56 81.56
CA SER A 638 -54.53 24.78 82.30
C SER A 638 -54.74 23.76 83.40
N GLU A 639 -54.30 22.52 83.18
CA GLU A 639 -54.37 21.43 84.14
C GLU A 639 -53.02 21.27 84.87
N ALA A 640 -53.09 20.89 86.14
CA ALA A 640 -51.90 20.60 86.91
C ALA A 640 -51.31 19.26 86.48
N VAL A 641 -50.00 19.22 86.26
CA VAL A 641 -49.28 18.02 85.79
C VAL A 641 -48.61 17.38 87.00
N GLN A 642 -48.51 16.04 87.00
CA GLN A 642 -47.68 15.28 87.96
C GLN A 642 -46.36 14.89 87.29
N PRO A 643 -45.25 15.61 87.52
CA PRO A 643 -43.96 15.23 87.00
C PRO A 643 -43.40 14.02 87.76
N TYR A 644 -42.48 13.30 87.12
CA TYR A 644 -41.74 12.21 87.72
C TYR A 644 -40.24 12.49 87.66
N ARG A 645 -39.53 12.25 88.76
CA ARG A 645 -38.07 12.26 88.78
C ARG A 645 -37.57 10.87 88.39
N ILE A 646 -36.68 10.79 87.41
CA ILE A 646 -36.01 9.55 86.99
C ILE A 646 -34.68 9.43 87.74
N THR A 647 -34.35 8.22 88.22
CA THR A 647 -33.09 7.91 88.94
C THR A 647 -32.31 6.82 88.25
#